data_AF-A0A964KXQ3-F1
#
_entry.id   AF-A0A964KXQ3-F1
#
_cell.length_a   1.000
_cell.length_b   1.000
_cell.length_c   1.000
_cell.angle_alpha   90.00
_cell.angle_beta   90.00
_cell.angle_gamma   90.00
#
_symmetry.space_group_name_H-M   'P 1'
#
loop_
_entity.id
_entity.type
_entity.pdbx_description
1 polymer ?
#
loop_
_entity_poly.entity_id
_entity_poly.type
_entity_poly.pdbx_seq_one_letter_code
_entity_poly.pdbx_strand_id
1 'polypeptide(L)'
;MLDNLKELFNFKKRLGLQIENRNYTNFYLIISIILFLSTAWAVIDEVITRRPWKDYQSEYNYLLQQKLQTNYDELISFIDSSTVAGLHAELKKAESSLENEAYKNAVEELGNLQQEFVDATREWSFARSKSDAVYYEYKKGVHGGSPSQSLKDELKEIERSIAEYADSVSAIQNRINKANEFLATYTNKIAELNSEIKKIFIDADKVKLKLTRASAAQIEIKQVVIDDFEKTNFSELKARVDRCQTCHLGSGEPLMADAPQPFTTHPLPELLKIHNPEKFGCTTCHRGQGNALTAGFAHGDEDHYWETPLLKKTDVYASCNSCHANQNALKSAPYFTKAKQVMLEVGCYACHQIDGYENLRPIGPELKNVSSKVKPEWVYQWVLNPKSYNPNTRMPDYKFLPEEAEAVTAFLFDKSKNSNFKFANFTGSYKGGSSAKGKLIFNEVGCQACHVIGGETKVREKRNTSYDIAPELSHVSGKLSPDFIYDWIKNPRHYNPTTRMPNLRLTDSEARDIVAYLQTMSDSRNKDSRKLEINKKEKIDFGEKLVRSNGCYGCHAIEGMERESKISVNLSDFGRKKVEQMDFGDVKELDKHGEHEFEIKDGKVAVQHSWAGWVYGKSYNSRLFQTERIPQKMPVFNLGDEEIKLLRMLLLSYRNDKPNKKYQQTFDQRIRDLDQGQKLITGYACINCHEIEDHGSYFSATLEDPSMGPPMITMEGAKVQEPWLNEFIKSPSPIRPWLKVRMPTFSLSENEINDLTKYFLAVSKQELRVRDYSAFQPNKSTLAEGKLMFDSYQCLKCHILGKGESSGSLGPDLSLTAKRLKPEWVVDWLKDPQVIQPGTMMPGYFPDGQTALPDVLEGDAKKQMEAIRDHVFIIGKNKK
;
A
#
# COMPACT_ATOMS: atom_id res chain seq x y z
N MET A 1 42.01 17.00 58.24
CA MET A 1 40.59 16.60 58.10
C MET A 1 40.41 15.08 58.28
N LEU A 2 41.23 14.24 57.63
CA LEU A 2 41.24 12.77 57.80
C LEU A 2 41.63 12.28 59.22
N ASP A 3 42.54 12.96 59.93
CA ASP A 3 42.89 12.57 61.31
C ASP A 3 41.81 12.94 62.35
N ASN A 4 41.09 14.05 62.14
CA ASN A 4 39.90 14.40 62.94
C ASN A 4 38.74 13.41 62.70
N LEU A 5 38.60 12.88 61.48
CA LEU A 5 37.64 11.82 61.16
C LEU A 5 37.99 10.50 61.89
N LYS A 6 39.29 10.14 62.01
CA LYS A 6 39.72 8.96 62.77
C LYS A 6 39.38 9.05 64.26
N GLU A 7 39.51 10.23 64.89
CA GLU A 7 39.06 10.42 66.28
C GLU A 7 37.53 10.37 66.43
N LEU A 8 36.80 10.94 65.46
CA LEU A 8 35.32 10.96 65.44
C LEU A 8 34.67 9.57 65.27
N PHE A 9 35.37 8.61 64.69
CA PHE A 9 34.88 7.23 64.50
C PHE A 9 35.64 6.19 65.33
N ASN A 10 36.46 6.60 66.32
CA ASN A 10 37.17 5.67 67.19
C ASN A 10 36.24 5.05 68.27
N PHE A 11 35.41 4.09 67.85
CA PHE A 11 34.42 3.41 68.71
C PHE A 11 35.03 2.76 69.97
N LYS A 12 36.32 2.38 69.94
CA LYS A 12 37.01 1.79 71.10
C LYS A 12 37.15 2.75 72.29
N LYS A 13 37.39 4.05 72.07
CA LYS A 13 37.46 5.06 73.15
C LYS A 13 36.08 5.38 73.76
N ARG A 14 34.99 5.13 73.03
CA ARG A 14 33.61 5.44 73.45
C ARG A 14 32.96 4.37 74.34
N LEU A 15 33.41 3.12 74.22
CA LEU A 15 32.89 2.00 75.03
C LEU A 15 33.15 2.18 76.53
N GLY A 16 34.22 2.90 76.92
CA GLY A 16 34.59 3.17 78.31
C GLY A 16 33.88 4.36 78.98
N LEU A 17 33.05 5.12 78.26
CA LEU A 17 32.27 6.23 78.80
C LEU A 17 30.85 5.76 79.16
N GLN A 18 30.35 6.16 80.33
CA GLN A 18 28.94 6.00 80.73
C GLN A 18 28.02 6.54 79.63
N ILE A 19 26.94 5.83 79.33
CA ILE A 19 26.03 6.10 78.20
C ILE A 19 25.57 7.57 78.19
N GLU A 20 25.33 8.10 79.38
CA GLU A 20 24.85 9.46 79.68
C GLU A 20 25.81 10.57 79.18
N ASN A 21 27.11 10.27 79.10
CA ASN A 21 28.17 11.24 78.75
C ASN A 21 28.63 11.11 77.29
N ARG A 22 28.00 10.26 76.48
CA ARG A 22 28.37 10.06 75.07
C ARG A 22 27.76 11.17 74.21
N ASN A 23 28.60 12.07 73.68
CA ASN A 23 28.16 13.10 72.74
C ASN A 23 28.09 12.53 71.30
N TYR A 24 26.87 12.41 70.78
CA TYR A 24 26.61 11.96 69.41
C TYR A 24 26.36 13.11 68.41
N THR A 25 26.41 14.37 68.85
CA THR A 25 26.05 15.54 68.04
C THR A 25 26.82 15.58 66.73
N ASN A 26 28.14 15.39 66.76
CA ASN A 26 28.95 15.41 65.53
C ASN A 26 28.68 14.21 64.62
N PHE A 27 28.36 13.04 65.18
CA PHE A 27 28.04 11.84 64.41
C PHE A 27 26.67 11.95 63.73
N TYR A 28 25.64 12.40 64.46
CA TYR A 28 24.33 12.71 63.90
C TYR A 28 24.41 13.85 62.88
N LEU A 29 25.23 14.88 63.12
CA LEU A 29 25.45 15.95 62.14
C LEU A 29 26.02 15.40 60.82
N ILE A 30 27.06 14.55 60.88
CA ILE A 30 27.65 13.95 59.68
C ILE A 30 26.64 13.06 58.95
N ILE A 31 25.91 12.19 59.67
CA ILE A 31 24.88 11.33 59.06
C ILE A 31 23.76 12.16 58.45
N SER A 32 23.29 13.20 59.13
CA SER A 32 22.26 14.12 58.61
C SER A 32 22.75 14.86 57.37
N ILE A 33 24.03 15.27 57.31
CA ILE A 33 24.63 15.87 56.10
C ILE A 33 24.66 14.86 54.96
N ILE A 34 25.10 13.62 55.20
CA ILE A 34 25.13 12.57 54.16
C ILE A 34 23.72 12.27 53.67
N LEU A 35 22.75 12.14 54.58
CA LEU A 35 21.35 11.91 54.23
C LEU A 35 20.81 13.08 53.39
N PHE A 36 21.03 14.33 53.82
CA PHE A 36 20.63 15.52 53.08
C PHE A 36 21.26 15.57 51.68
N LEU A 37 22.58 15.37 51.57
CA LEU A 37 23.28 15.38 50.27
C LEU A 37 22.79 14.25 49.36
N SER A 38 22.58 13.05 49.89
CA SER A 38 22.05 11.92 49.12
C SER A 38 20.61 12.14 48.65
N THR A 39 19.77 12.74 49.50
CA THR A 39 18.39 13.09 49.14
C THR A 39 18.36 14.24 48.13
N ALA A 40 19.18 15.27 48.33
CA ALA A 40 19.32 16.38 47.39
C ALA A 40 19.81 15.89 46.02
N TRP A 41 20.82 15.01 46.01
CA TRP A 41 21.28 14.38 44.78
C TRP A 41 20.21 13.50 44.12
N ALA A 42 19.48 12.69 44.88
CA ALA A 42 18.39 11.88 44.34
C ALA A 42 17.26 12.73 43.74
N VAL A 43 16.93 13.88 44.35
CA VAL A 43 15.94 14.82 43.79
C VAL A 43 16.49 15.48 42.52
N ILE A 44 17.75 15.88 42.50
CA ILE A 44 18.41 16.47 41.32
C ILE A 44 18.45 15.46 40.17
N ASP A 45 18.84 14.20 40.44
CA ASP A 45 18.84 13.12 39.47
C ASP A 45 17.41 12.87 38.93
N GLU A 46 16.43 12.71 39.82
CA GLU A 46 15.04 12.49 39.42
C GLU A 46 14.46 13.63 38.57
N VAL A 47 14.82 14.88 38.84
CA VAL A 47 14.25 16.04 38.13
C VAL A 47 15.00 16.35 36.84
N ILE A 48 16.33 16.23 36.82
CA ILE A 48 17.17 16.69 35.70
C ILE A 48 17.57 15.54 34.78
N THR A 49 18.08 14.43 35.31
CA THR A 49 18.65 13.35 34.47
C THR A 49 17.58 12.35 34.02
N ARG A 50 16.58 12.07 34.85
CA ARG A 50 15.54 11.06 34.56
C ARG A 50 14.32 11.58 33.81
N ARG A 51 14.18 12.90 33.65
CA ARG A 51 13.01 13.53 33.01
C ARG A 51 13.35 14.45 31.81
N PRO A 52 14.28 14.06 30.91
CA PRO A 52 14.66 14.90 29.77
C PRO A 52 13.49 15.13 28.79
N TRP A 53 12.50 14.22 28.77
CA TRP A 53 11.25 14.34 27.99
C TRP A 53 10.46 15.65 28.22
N LYS A 54 10.65 16.31 29.39
CA LYS A 54 10.01 17.60 29.68
C LYS A 54 10.55 18.70 28.79
N ASP A 55 11.85 18.71 28.54
CA ASP A 55 12.51 19.73 27.72
C ASP A 55 12.03 19.62 26.27
N TYR A 56 11.89 18.39 25.75
CA TYR A 56 11.31 18.15 24.43
C TYR A 56 9.88 18.71 24.31
N GLN A 57 9.04 18.56 25.35
CA GLN A 57 7.68 19.14 25.33
C GLN A 57 7.69 20.66 25.40
N SER A 58 8.55 21.24 26.22
CA SER A 58 8.71 22.71 26.30
C SER A 58 9.15 23.28 24.95
N GLU A 59 10.14 22.67 24.31
CA GLU A 59 10.65 23.08 23.01
C GLU A 59 9.59 22.92 21.91
N TYR A 60 8.91 21.77 21.86
CA TYR A 60 7.80 21.54 20.94
C TYR A 60 6.70 22.61 21.07
N ASN A 61 6.24 22.86 22.29
CA ASN A 61 5.16 23.82 22.54
C ASN A 61 5.59 25.24 22.12
N TYR A 62 6.84 25.63 22.38
CA TYR A 62 7.40 26.90 21.93
C TYR A 62 7.39 27.01 20.39
N LEU A 63 7.92 26.00 19.69
CA LEU A 63 7.97 25.98 18.23
C LEU A 63 6.56 25.98 17.60
N LEU A 64 5.65 25.20 18.16
CA LEU A 64 4.26 25.13 17.70
C LEU A 64 3.56 26.47 17.88
N GLN A 65 3.74 27.14 19.02
CA GLN A 65 3.17 28.47 19.26
C GLN A 65 3.69 29.49 18.25
N GLN A 66 5.00 29.50 17.99
CA GLN A 66 5.60 30.39 17.00
C GLN A 66 4.99 30.16 15.61
N LYS A 67 4.90 28.91 15.16
CA LYS A 67 4.33 28.56 13.85
C LYS A 67 2.84 28.87 13.74
N LEU A 68 2.07 28.61 14.80
CA LEU A 68 0.65 28.96 14.86
C LEU A 68 0.45 30.49 14.85
N GLN A 69 1.31 31.25 15.54
CA GLN A 69 1.27 32.70 15.51
C GLN A 69 1.56 33.24 14.11
N THR A 70 2.61 32.76 13.44
CA THR A 70 2.92 33.16 12.06
C THR A 70 1.77 32.84 11.10
N ASN A 71 1.18 31.65 11.20
CA ASN A 71 0.02 31.25 10.39
C ASN A 71 -1.20 32.16 10.67
N TYR A 72 -1.45 32.49 11.94
CA TYR A 72 -2.51 33.42 12.31
C TYR A 72 -2.29 34.80 11.70
N ASP A 73 -1.08 35.35 11.83
CA ASP A 73 -0.73 36.69 11.32
C ASP A 73 -0.84 36.75 9.78
N GLU A 74 -0.43 35.68 9.09
CA GLU A 74 -0.57 35.52 7.64
C GLU A 74 -2.04 35.51 7.22
N LEU A 75 -2.88 34.69 7.86
CA LEU A 75 -4.32 34.65 7.59
C LEU A 75 -4.99 36.01 7.82
N ILE A 76 -4.62 36.72 8.88
CA ILE A 76 -5.14 38.07 9.15
C ILE A 76 -4.68 39.06 8.09
N SER A 77 -3.45 38.95 7.56
CA SER A 77 -2.92 39.87 6.54
C SER A 77 -3.66 39.80 5.20
N PHE A 78 -4.26 38.65 4.87
CA PHE A 78 -5.06 38.46 3.66
C PHE A 78 -6.50 38.98 3.78
N ILE A 79 -6.94 39.34 5.00
CA ILE A 79 -8.27 39.90 5.21
C ILE A 79 -8.27 41.37 4.79
N ASP A 80 -9.12 41.71 3.83
CA ASP A 80 -9.29 43.09 3.38
C ASP A 80 -9.94 43.94 4.47
N SER A 81 -9.11 44.74 5.13
CA SER A 81 -9.52 45.69 6.17
C SER A 81 -10.60 46.67 5.72
N SER A 82 -10.66 47.02 4.43
CA SER A 82 -11.66 47.95 3.90
C SER A 82 -13.04 47.31 3.78
N THR A 83 -13.11 46.07 3.28
CA THR A 83 -14.33 45.26 3.27
C THR A 83 -14.85 45.02 4.69
N VAL A 84 -13.97 44.63 5.62
CA VAL A 84 -14.36 44.42 7.02
C VAL A 84 -14.85 45.71 7.68
N ALA A 85 -14.19 46.85 7.42
CA ALA A 85 -14.64 48.15 7.94
C ALA A 85 -16.00 48.56 7.36
N GLY A 86 -16.24 48.28 6.07
CA GLY A 86 -17.53 48.49 5.41
C GLY A 86 -18.65 47.68 6.07
N LEU A 87 -18.43 46.37 6.28
CA LEU A 87 -19.39 45.50 6.96
C LEU A 87 -19.65 45.93 8.40
N HIS A 88 -18.63 46.36 9.14
CA HIS A 88 -18.83 46.90 10.50
C HIS A 88 -19.59 48.23 10.50
N ALA A 89 -19.37 49.10 9.50
CA ALA A 89 -20.12 50.34 9.36
C ALA A 89 -21.59 50.07 9.03
N GLU A 90 -21.87 49.11 8.16
CA GLU A 90 -23.23 48.64 7.87
C GLU A 90 -23.88 47.97 9.09
N LEU A 91 -23.13 47.15 9.83
CA LEU A 91 -23.61 46.53 11.07
C LEU A 91 -23.98 47.60 12.09
N LYS A 92 -23.11 48.58 12.33
CA LYS A 92 -23.38 49.69 13.25
C LYS A 92 -24.59 50.52 12.82
N LYS A 93 -24.77 50.71 11.51
CA LYS A 93 -25.97 51.38 10.96
C LYS A 93 -27.23 50.54 11.20
N ALA A 94 -27.17 49.23 10.99
CA ALA A 94 -28.26 48.31 11.28
C ALA A 94 -28.58 48.25 12.79
N GLU A 95 -27.57 48.21 13.66
CA GLU A 95 -27.73 48.26 15.12
C GLU A 95 -28.37 49.57 15.57
N SER A 96 -28.01 50.71 14.96
CA SER A 96 -28.66 51.99 15.28
C SER A 96 -30.14 52.03 14.91
N SER A 97 -30.61 51.15 14.00
CA SER A 97 -32.04 51.02 13.70
C SER A 97 -32.84 50.37 14.83
N LEU A 98 -32.17 49.67 15.75
CA LEU A 98 -32.77 49.17 17.00
C LEU A 98 -33.05 50.29 18.02
N GLU A 99 -32.46 51.47 17.84
CA GLU A 99 -32.72 52.63 18.70
C GLU A 99 -34.01 53.39 18.31
N ASN A 100 -34.62 53.04 17.16
CA ASN A 100 -35.87 53.61 16.68
C ASN A 100 -37.01 53.37 17.67
N GLU A 101 -37.81 54.41 17.95
CA GLU A 101 -39.00 54.30 18.80
C GLU A 101 -39.96 53.20 18.33
N ALA A 102 -40.12 53.00 17.01
CA ALA A 102 -40.97 51.93 16.48
C ALA A 102 -40.47 50.52 16.85
N TYR A 103 -39.15 50.30 16.91
CA TYR A 103 -38.58 49.03 17.34
C TYR A 103 -38.73 48.84 18.85
N LYS A 104 -38.39 49.86 19.65
CA LYS A 104 -38.53 49.83 21.11
C LYS A 104 -39.97 49.57 21.54
N ASN A 105 -40.92 50.26 20.91
CA ASN A 105 -42.35 50.07 21.16
C ASN A 105 -42.80 48.65 20.77
N ALA A 106 -42.30 48.10 19.65
CA ALA A 106 -42.63 46.73 19.25
C ALA A 106 -42.03 45.66 20.20
N VAL A 107 -40.84 45.92 20.77
CA VAL A 107 -40.25 45.04 21.81
C VAL A 107 -41.05 45.10 23.10
N GLU A 108 -41.45 46.30 23.54
CA GLU A 108 -42.31 46.49 24.71
C GLU A 108 -43.70 45.86 24.49
N GLU A 109 -44.30 46.07 23.31
CA GLU A 109 -45.56 45.45 22.91
C GLU A 109 -45.44 43.92 22.89
N LEU A 110 -44.36 43.35 22.35
CA LEU A 110 -44.11 41.92 22.39
C LEU A 110 -44.03 41.41 23.85
N GLY A 111 -43.34 42.13 24.73
CA GLY A 111 -43.29 41.80 26.16
C GLY A 111 -44.67 41.79 26.82
N ASN A 112 -45.49 42.80 26.53
CA ASN A 112 -46.87 42.89 27.01
C ASN A 112 -47.75 41.76 26.44
N LEU A 113 -47.64 41.48 25.14
CA LEU A 113 -48.34 40.39 24.47
C LEU A 113 -47.95 39.01 25.03
N GLN A 114 -46.68 38.81 25.36
CA GLN A 114 -46.21 37.58 26.01
C GLN A 114 -46.81 37.42 27.40
N GLN A 115 -46.89 38.51 28.18
CA GLN A 115 -47.54 38.49 29.47
C GLN A 115 -49.05 38.21 29.35
N GLU A 116 -49.74 38.89 28.42
CA GLU A 116 -51.15 38.64 28.08
C GLU A 116 -51.37 37.17 27.68
N PHE A 117 -50.47 36.60 26.88
CA PHE A 117 -50.54 35.22 26.44
C PHE A 117 -50.41 34.23 27.60
N VAL A 118 -49.49 34.49 28.53
CA VAL A 118 -49.32 33.67 29.74
C VAL A 118 -50.58 33.72 30.60
N ASP A 119 -51.14 34.91 30.82
CA ASP A 119 -52.36 35.09 31.62
C ASP A 119 -53.59 34.45 30.95
N ALA A 120 -53.78 34.62 29.64
CA ALA A 120 -54.86 33.98 28.88
C ALA A 120 -54.74 32.45 28.85
N THR A 121 -53.52 31.94 28.70
CA THR A 121 -53.25 30.48 28.73
C THR A 121 -53.52 29.89 30.10
N ARG A 122 -53.26 30.65 31.18
CA ARG A 122 -53.58 30.24 32.55
C ARG A 122 -55.08 30.10 32.76
N GLU A 123 -55.88 31.08 32.34
CA GLU A 123 -57.34 31.02 32.45
C GLU A 123 -57.93 29.88 31.61
N TRP A 124 -57.43 29.68 30.39
CA TRP A 124 -57.79 28.53 29.55
C TRP A 124 -57.50 27.19 30.23
N SER A 125 -56.33 27.07 30.88
CA SER A 125 -55.92 25.87 31.60
C SER A 125 -56.77 25.62 32.85
N PHE A 126 -57.10 26.67 33.61
CA PHE A 126 -58.00 26.56 34.77
C PHE A 126 -59.43 26.18 34.36
N ALA A 127 -59.94 26.72 33.26
CA ALA A 127 -61.25 26.35 32.74
C ALA A 127 -61.31 24.86 32.34
N ARG A 128 -60.27 24.35 31.67
CA ARG A 128 -60.14 22.91 31.36
C ARG A 128 -60.08 22.04 32.61
N SER A 129 -59.28 22.42 33.59
CA SER A 129 -59.20 21.69 34.86
C SER A 129 -60.54 21.67 35.61
N LYS A 130 -61.30 22.77 35.59
CA LYS A 130 -62.66 22.84 36.15
C LYS A 130 -63.64 21.95 35.38
N SER A 131 -63.57 21.96 34.04
CA SER A 131 -64.39 21.09 33.17
C SER A 131 -64.15 19.61 33.49
N ASP A 132 -62.90 19.18 33.62
CA ASP A 132 -62.56 17.80 33.98
C ASP A 132 -63.10 17.41 35.36
N ALA A 133 -63.01 18.32 36.35
CA ALA A 133 -63.55 18.08 37.69
C ALA A 133 -65.09 17.96 37.69
N VAL A 134 -65.78 18.86 36.99
CA VAL A 134 -67.26 18.83 36.85
C VAL A 134 -67.71 17.61 36.04
N TYR A 135 -66.97 17.25 34.98
CA TYR A 135 -67.21 16.05 34.18
C TYR A 135 -67.07 14.76 35.01
N TYR A 136 -66.04 14.69 35.85
CA TYR A 136 -65.82 13.57 36.76
C TYR A 136 -67.01 13.38 37.72
N GLU A 137 -67.44 14.45 38.41
CA GLU A 137 -68.59 14.37 39.33
C GLU A 137 -69.90 14.07 38.58
N TYR A 138 -70.10 14.63 37.38
CA TYR A 138 -71.23 14.27 36.51
C TYR A 138 -71.23 12.78 36.15
N LYS A 139 -70.10 12.22 35.70
CA LYS A 139 -69.98 10.80 35.33
C LYS A 139 -70.13 9.88 36.53
N LYS A 140 -69.57 10.24 37.69
CA LYS A 140 -69.78 9.52 38.95
C LYS A 140 -71.27 9.45 39.31
N GLY A 141 -72.03 10.54 39.16
CA GLY A 141 -73.49 10.55 39.34
C GLY A 141 -74.23 9.68 38.33
N VAL A 142 -73.83 9.70 37.06
CA VAL A 142 -74.38 8.81 36.00
C VAL A 142 -74.14 7.33 36.34
N HIS A 143 -72.94 6.97 36.78
CA HIS A 143 -72.60 5.59 37.15
C HIS A 143 -73.28 5.13 38.45
N GLY A 144 -73.55 6.05 39.38
CA GLY A 144 -74.31 5.82 40.61
C GLY A 144 -75.84 5.81 40.42
N GLY A 145 -76.34 5.92 39.19
CA GLY A 145 -77.79 5.87 38.88
C GLY A 145 -78.57 7.17 39.17
N SER A 146 -77.89 8.28 39.47
CA SER A 146 -78.51 9.59 39.77
C SER A 146 -77.84 10.72 38.97
N PRO A 147 -78.08 10.83 37.65
CA PRO A 147 -77.46 11.86 36.82
C PRO A 147 -77.97 13.27 37.18
N SER A 148 -77.06 14.21 37.44
CA SER A 148 -77.39 15.61 37.72
C SER A 148 -77.45 16.43 36.42
N GLN A 149 -78.63 16.93 36.08
CA GLN A 149 -78.80 17.84 34.94
C GLN A 149 -78.09 19.19 35.18
N SER A 150 -78.04 19.66 36.43
CA SER A 150 -77.32 20.87 36.81
C SER A 150 -75.82 20.80 36.49
N LEU A 151 -75.16 19.67 36.79
CA LEU A 151 -73.73 19.47 36.47
C LEU A 151 -73.49 19.37 34.96
N LYS A 152 -74.46 18.84 34.20
CA LYS A 152 -74.38 18.76 32.73
C LYS A 152 -74.50 20.13 32.07
N ASP A 153 -75.35 21.00 32.61
CA ASP A 153 -75.52 22.37 32.13
C ASP A 153 -74.33 23.25 32.56
N GLU A 154 -73.80 23.06 33.77
CA GLU A 154 -72.55 23.68 34.24
C GLU A 154 -71.35 23.25 33.37
N LEU A 155 -71.24 21.97 33.01
CA LEU A 155 -70.19 21.48 32.11
C LEU A 155 -70.25 22.17 30.73
N LYS A 156 -71.44 22.29 30.13
CA LYS A 156 -71.61 22.97 28.84
C LYS A 156 -71.21 24.44 28.90
N GLU A 157 -71.50 25.12 30.01
CA GLU A 157 -71.13 26.52 30.20
C GLU A 157 -69.61 26.69 30.34
N ILE A 158 -68.95 25.78 31.06
CA ILE A 158 -67.48 25.75 31.16
C ILE A 158 -66.85 25.40 29.80
N GLU A 159 -67.41 24.45 29.04
CA GLU A 159 -66.95 24.11 27.69
C GLU A 159 -67.06 25.30 26.73
N ARG A 160 -68.13 26.11 26.82
CA ARG A 160 -68.25 27.36 26.06
C ARG A 160 -67.16 28.36 26.44
N SER A 161 -66.91 28.52 27.75
CA SER A 161 -65.84 29.38 28.26
C SER A 161 -64.44 28.92 27.81
N ILE A 162 -64.20 27.60 27.73
CA ILE A 162 -62.95 27.03 27.20
C ILE A 162 -62.74 27.41 25.74
N ALA A 163 -63.79 27.35 24.91
CA ALA A 163 -63.71 27.77 23.51
C ALA A 163 -63.41 29.26 23.38
N GLU A 164 -64.08 30.11 24.17
CA GLU A 164 -63.83 31.56 24.21
C GLU A 164 -62.38 31.89 24.63
N TYR A 165 -61.85 31.22 25.66
CA TYR A 165 -60.44 31.38 26.05
C TYR A 165 -59.46 30.84 25.00
N ALA A 166 -59.79 29.73 24.32
CA ALA A 166 -58.95 29.17 23.25
C ALA A 166 -58.82 30.13 22.05
N ASP A 167 -59.92 30.78 21.68
CA ASP A 167 -59.95 31.80 20.62
C ASP A 167 -59.11 33.02 21.03
N SER A 168 -59.21 33.45 22.29
CA SER A 168 -58.39 34.54 22.85
C SER A 168 -56.89 34.22 22.82
N VAL A 169 -56.49 33.02 23.28
CA VAL A 169 -55.09 32.55 23.24
C VAL A 169 -54.57 32.53 21.80
N SER A 170 -55.37 32.02 20.86
CA SER A 170 -54.99 31.97 19.44
C SER A 170 -54.86 33.36 18.82
N ALA A 171 -55.74 34.30 19.18
CA ALA A 171 -55.68 35.68 18.74
C ALA A 171 -54.41 36.40 19.26
N ILE A 172 -54.06 36.20 20.54
CA ILE A 172 -52.84 36.76 21.14
C ILE A 172 -51.58 36.13 20.50
N GLN A 173 -51.56 34.82 20.25
CA GLN A 173 -50.45 34.16 19.56
C GLN A 173 -50.23 34.71 18.15
N ASN A 174 -51.30 34.99 17.40
CA ASN A 174 -51.20 35.62 16.09
C ASN A 174 -50.62 37.05 16.17
N ARG A 175 -50.94 37.81 17.23
CA ARG A 175 -50.34 39.13 17.49
C ARG A 175 -48.85 39.00 17.83
N ILE A 176 -48.46 38.02 18.64
CA ILE A 176 -47.05 37.69 18.94
C ILE A 176 -46.28 37.35 17.65
N ASN A 177 -46.85 36.51 16.78
CA ASN A 177 -46.20 36.13 15.53
C ASN A 177 -45.97 37.35 14.62
N LYS A 178 -46.95 38.25 14.49
CA LYS A 178 -46.81 39.49 13.74
C LYS A 178 -45.76 40.43 14.33
N ALA A 179 -45.72 40.55 15.66
CA ALA A 179 -44.70 41.34 16.35
C ALA A 179 -43.29 40.76 16.11
N ASN A 180 -43.14 39.43 16.16
CA ASN A 180 -41.87 38.76 15.84
C ASN A 180 -41.46 38.92 14.37
N GLU A 181 -42.38 38.81 13.42
CA GLU A 181 -42.13 39.07 11.99
C GLU A 181 -41.64 40.51 11.77
N PHE A 182 -42.25 41.47 12.45
CA PHE A 182 -41.82 42.86 12.40
C PHE A 182 -40.41 43.05 13.00
N LEU A 183 -40.13 42.48 14.18
CA LEU A 183 -38.80 42.55 14.80
C LEU A 183 -37.71 41.83 13.98
N ALA A 184 -38.09 40.77 13.24
CA ALA A 184 -37.21 40.07 12.32
C ALA A 184 -36.73 40.98 11.17
N THR A 185 -37.53 41.96 10.73
CA THR A 185 -37.10 42.93 9.70
C THR A 185 -35.87 43.76 10.11
N TYR A 186 -35.69 43.98 11.41
CA TYR A 186 -34.54 44.69 11.97
C TYR A 186 -33.38 43.75 12.32
N THR A 187 -33.70 42.59 12.90
CA THR A 187 -32.68 41.67 13.45
C THR A 187 -32.08 40.72 12.40
N ASN A 188 -32.80 40.39 11.32
CA ASN A 188 -32.30 39.53 10.25
C ASN A 188 -31.07 40.13 9.56
N LYS A 189 -31.07 41.44 9.30
CA LYS A 189 -29.93 42.09 8.65
C LYS A 189 -28.69 42.09 9.53
N ILE A 190 -28.88 42.27 10.85
CA ILE A 190 -27.81 42.19 11.85
C ILE A 190 -27.25 40.76 11.92
N ALA A 191 -28.12 39.74 11.91
CA ALA A 191 -27.70 38.34 11.91
C ALA A 191 -26.94 37.95 10.63
N GLU A 192 -27.39 38.43 9.47
CA GLU A 192 -26.73 38.24 8.18
C GLU A 192 -25.32 38.86 8.18
N LEU A 193 -25.20 40.15 8.53
CA LEU A 193 -23.92 40.86 8.58
C LEU A 193 -22.95 40.22 9.58
N ASN A 194 -23.41 39.81 10.75
CA ASN A 194 -22.58 39.07 11.72
C ASN A 194 -22.11 37.71 11.17
N SER A 195 -22.95 37.01 10.41
CA SER A 195 -22.58 35.76 9.74
C SER A 195 -21.53 35.97 8.67
N GLU A 196 -21.65 37.03 7.87
CA GLU A 196 -20.66 37.41 6.85
C GLU A 196 -19.32 37.77 7.47
N ILE A 197 -19.30 38.61 8.51
CA ILE A 197 -18.07 38.96 9.24
C ILE A 197 -17.42 37.70 9.83
N LYS A 198 -18.20 36.81 10.45
CA LYS A 198 -17.68 35.57 11.03
C LYS A 198 -17.10 34.62 9.99
N LYS A 199 -17.68 34.56 8.78
CA LYS A 199 -17.14 33.74 7.67
C LYS A 199 -15.76 34.24 7.23
N ILE A 200 -15.51 35.55 7.26
CA ILE A 200 -14.21 36.13 6.91
C ILE A 200 -13.11 35.68 7.90
N PHE A 201 -13.41 35.62 9.19
CA PHE A 201 -12.42 35.28 10.23
C PHE A 201 -12.37 33.77 10.58
N ILE A 202 -13.19 32.93 9.96
CA ILE A 202 -13.41 31.55 10.43
C ILE A 202 -12.12 30.72 10.53
N ASP A 203 -11.19 30.88 9.58
CA ASP A 203 -9.94 30.13 9.58
C ASP A 203 -8.91 30.74 10.54
N ALA A 204 -8.84 32.07 10.62
CA ALA A 204 -8.02 32.75 11.62
C ALA A 204 -8.47 32.41 13.05
N ASP A 205 -9.77 32.35 13.32
CA ASP A 205 -10.32 31.97 14.62
C ASP A 205 -10.00 30.52 14.98
N LYS A 206 -10.03 29.59 14.01
CA LYS A 206 -9.59 28.19 14.23
C LYS A 206 -8.12 28.14 14.63
N VAL A 207 -7.24 28.88 13.96
CA VAL A 207 -5.81 28.92 14.29
C VAL A 207 -5.60 29.58 15.65
N LYS A 208 -6.31 30.67 15.96
CA LYS A 208 -6.27 31.34 17.26
C LYS A 208 -6.68 30.41 18.41
N LEU A 209 -7.73 29.60 18.20
CA LEU A 209 -8.14 28.59 19.19
C LEU A 209 -7.07 27.53 19.40
N LYS A 210 -6.40 27.07 18.33
CA LYS A 210 -5.24 26.17 18.43
C LYS A 210 -4.09 26.81 19.19
N LEU A 211 -3.77 28.08 18.91
CA LEU A 211 -2.73 28.83 19.60
C LEU A 211 -3.00 28.94 21.10
N THR A 212 -4.24 29.28 21.50
CA THR A 212 -4.66 29.31 22.91
C THR A 212 -4.52 27.95 23.59
N ARG A 213 -4.80 26.85 22.88
CA ARG A 213 -4.60 25.50 23.41
C ARG A 213 -3.11 25.17 23.54
N ALA A 214 -2.28 25.55 22.56
CA ALA A 214 -0.85 25.32 22.59
C ALA A 214 -0.15 26.13 23.69
N SER A 215 -0.62 27.34 24.00
CA SER A 215 -0.11 28.16 25.11
C SER A 215 -0.53 27.64 26.48
N ALA A 216 -1.69 26.99 26.58
CA ALA A 216 -2.19 26.35 27.80
C ALA A 216 -1.75 24.88 27.96
N ALA A 217 -0.95 24.35 27.04
CA ALA A 217 -0.55 22.94 27.04
C ALA A 217 0.31 22.59 28.26
N GLN A 218 -0.10 21.55 29.00
CA GLN A 218 0.65 21.04 30.15
C GLN A 218 1.64 19.95 29.73
N ILE A 219 2.76 19.88 30.44
CA ILE A 219 3.78 18.84 30.24
C ILE A 219 3.31 17.56 30.94
N GLU A 220 3.11 16.49 30.18
CA GLU A 220 2.60 15.23 30.68
C GLU A 220 3.22 14.02 29.97
N ILE A 221 3.18 12.85 30.61
CA ILE A 221 3.57 11.60 29.92
C ILE A 221 2.41 11.18 29.03
N LYS A 222 2.62 11.19 27.72
CA LYS A 222 1.64 10.69 26.76
C LYS A 222 1.82 9.18 26.62
N GLN A 223 0.83 8.42 27.08
CA GLN A 223 0.87 6.97 27.08
C GLN A 223 -0.31 6.38 26.32
N VAL A 224 -0.01 5.47 25.39
CA VAL A 224 -0.99 4.62 24.70
C VAL A 224 -0.82 3.20 25.22
N VAL A 225 -1.92 2.59 25.66
CA VAL A 225 -1.95 1.18 26.09
C VAL A 225 -2.78 0.41 25.08
N ILE A 226 -2.17 -0.61 24.49
CA ILE A 226 -2.75 -1.43 23.43
C ILE A 226 -3.07 -2.80 24.03
N ASP A 227 -4.32 -2.97 24.46
CA ASP A 227 -4.76 -4.14 25.20
C ASP A 227 -4.70 -5.43 24.38
N ASP A 228 -4.16 -6.49 24.96
CA ASP A 228 -4.00 -7.81 24.31
C ASP A 228 -3.24 -7.74 22.97
N PHE A 229 -2.32 -6.80 22.78
CA PHE A 229 -1.58 -6.73 21.52
C PHE A 229 -0.60 -7.88 21.37
N GLU A 230 0.24 -8.10 22.38
CA GLU A 230 1.32 -9.08 22.36
C GLU A 230 0.89 -10.41 22.95
N LYS A 231 1.73 -11.42 22.72
CA LYS A 231 1.67 -12.69 23.43
C LYS A 231 2.96 -12.91 24.20
N THR A 232 2.84 -13.44 25.42
CA THR A 232 4.00 -13.93 26.18
C THR A 232 4.56 -15.19 25.52
N ASN A 233 5.73 -15.66 25.99
CA ASN A 233 6.30 -16.94 25.56
C ASN A 233 5.38 -18.14 25.88
N PHE A 234 4.40 -17.98 26.76
CA PHE A 234 3.39 -18.97 27.11
C PHE A 234 2.07 -18.75 26.36
N SER A 235 2.06 -17.92 25.31
CA SER A 235 0.89 -17.55 24.50
C SER A 235 -0.23 -16.80 25.24
N GLU A 236 0.05 -16.25 26.42
CA GLU A 236 -0.88 -15.40 27.15
C GLU A 236 -0.90 -14.00 26.55
N LEU A 237 -2.09 -13.38 26.48
CA LEU A 237 -2.25 -12.04 25.94
C LEU A 237 -1.69 -11.00 26.92
N LYS A 238 -0.95 -10.03 26.38
CA LYS A 238 -0.34 -8.95 27.15
C LYS A 238 -0.55 -7.62 26.44
N ALA A 239 -0.80 -6.57 27.22
CA ALA A 239 -0.85 -5.21 26.70
C ALA A 239 0.54 -4.72 26.26
N ARG A 240 0.59 -3.98 25.15
CA ARG A 240 1.77 -3.20 24.75
C ARG A 240 1.57 -1.77 25.20
N VAL A 241 2.61 -1.17 25.79
CA VAL A 241 2.59 0.22 26.25
C VAL A 241 3.54 1.02 25.39
N ASP A 242 3.10 2.20 24.97
CA ASP A 242 3.84 3.14 24.14
C ASP A 242 3.84 4.53 24.77
N ARG A 243 5.01 5.16 24.85
CA ARG A 243 5.19 6.52 25.36
C ARG A 243 5.95 7.43 24.39
N CYS A 244 6.12 7.01 23.12
CA CYS A 244 6.95 7.73 22.15
C CYS A 244 6.43 9.15 21.88
N GLN A 245 5.11 9.34 21.90
CA GLN A 245 4.47 10.65 21.73
C GLN A 245 4.76 11.63 22.88
N THR A 246 5.42 11.20 23.95
CA THR A 246 5.91 12.10 25.02
C THR A 246 7.03 13.01 24.50
N CYS A 247 7.86 12.53 23.56
CA CYS A 247 8.93 13.32 22.92
C CYS A 247 8.62 13.65 21.44
N HIS A 248 7.95 12.75 20.72
CA HIS A 248 7.63 12.89 19.28
C HIS A 248 6.25 13.50 19.02
N LEU A 249 6.02 14.69 19.58
CA LEU A 249 4.69 15.33 19.61
C LEU A 249 4.19 15.81 18.24
N GLY A 250 5.10 16.20 17.36
CA GLY A 250 4.75 16.77 16.05
C GLY A 250 4.41 15.75 14.96
N SER A 251 4.50 14.45 15.26
CA SER A 251 4.24 13.37 14.29
C SER A 251 2.90 13.49 13.56
N GLY A 252 1.87 14.03 14.22
CA GLY A 252 0.54 14.27 13.65
C GLY A 252 0.22 15.72 13.29
N GLU A 253 1.14 16.67 13.44
CA GLU A 253 0.89 18.11 13.22
C GLU A 253 1.48 18.58 11.89
N PRO A 254 0.68 18.92 10.87
CA PRO A 254 1.18 19.35 9.56
C PRO A 254 2.08 20.59 9.58
N LEU A 255 1.88 21.51 10.52
CA LEU A 255 2.72 22.71 10.64
C LEU A 255 4.17 22.41 11.02
N MET A 256 4.45 21.18 11.46
CA MET A 256 5.77 20.76 11.91
C MET A 256 6.57 20.04 10.81
N ALA A 257 6.14 20.05 9.56
CA ALA A 257 6.80 19.30 8.49
C ALA A 257 8.28 19.67 8.30
N ASP A 258 8.62 20.94 8.50
CA ASP A 258 9.96 21.54 8.42
C ASP A 258 10.67 21.65 9.78
N ALA A 259 10.04 21.20 10.87
CA ALA A 259 10.65 21.22 12.20
C ALA A 259 11.80 20.20 12.31
N PRO A 260 12.82 20.45 13.15
CA PRO A 260 13.89 19.49 13.39
C PRO A 260 13.36 18.22 14.06
N GLN A 261 14.08 17.10 13.90
CA GLN A 261 13.84 15.90 14.70
C GLN A 261 14.05 16.22 16.19
N PRO A 262 13.20 15.73 17.11
CA PRO A 262 12.13 14.74 16.93
C PRO A 262 10.73 15.31 16.61
N PHE A 263 10.61 16.61 16.36
CA PHE A 263 9.33 17.31 16.27
C PHE A 263 8.70 17.30 14.87
N THR A 264 9.39 16.76 13.87
CA THR A 264 8.89 16.77 12.49
C THR A 264 7.62 15.92 12.33
N THR A 265 6.79 16.29 11.36
CA THR A 265 5.62 15.50 10.96
C THR A 265 6.03 14.12 10.41
N HIS A 266 5.19 13.11 10.63
CA HIS A 266 5.43 11.78 10.09
C HIS A 266 5.50 11.81 8.55
N PRO A 267 6.47 11.12 7.92
CA PRO A 267 6.68 11.18 6.46
C PRO A 267 5.54 10.55 5.65
N LEU A 268 4.68 9.76 6.29
CA LEU A 268 3.51 9.11 5.67
C LEU A 268 2.23 9.46 6.45
N PRO A 269 1.69 10.68 6.33
CA PRO A 269 0.50 11.11 7.07
C PRO A 269 -0.75 10.30 6.70
N GLU A 270 -0.88 9.88 5.43
CA GLU A 270 -1.99 9.03 4.99
C GLU A 270 -2.00 7.65 5.66
N LEU A 271 -0.83 7.11 6.01
CA LEU A 271 -0.75 5.85 6.76
C LEU A 271 -1.33 6.01 8.16
N LEU A 272 -1.07 7.15 8.82
CA LEU A 272 -1.57 7.43 10.18
C LEU A 272 -3.09 7.61 10.23
N LYS A 273 -3.73 7.98 9.12
CA LYS A 273 -5.20 8.00 9.02
C LYS A 273 -5.81 6.59 9.15
N ILE A 274 -5.06 5.57 8.73
CA ILE A 274 -5.46 4.15 8.79
C ILE A 274 -4.94 3.50 10.09
N HIS A 275 -3.74 3.90 10.53
CA HIS A 275 -3.09 3.42 11.74
C HIS A 275 -2.87 4.59 12.71
N ASN A 276 -3.92 4.97 13.45
CA ASN A 276 -3.85 6.10 14.37
C ASN A 276 -2.90 5.80 15.55
N PRO A 277 -1.77 6.54 15.71
CA PRO A 277 -0.84 6.33 16.81
C PRO A 277 -1.45 6.52 18.20
N GLU A 278 -2.47 7.38 18.35
CA GLU A 278 -3.15 7.59 19.63
C GLU A 278 -3.92 6.35 20.11
N LYS A 279 -4.17 5.39 19.21
CA LYS A 279 -4.82 4.10 19.52
C LYS A 279 -3.88 2.92 19.39
N PHE A 280 -2.92 3.00 18.47
CA PHE A 280 -2.09 1.87 18.05
C PHE A 280 -0.62 2.00 18.46
N GLY A 281 -0.23 3.11 19.09
CA GLY A 281 1.16 3.40 19.47
C GLY A 281 2.11 3.52 18.28
N CYS A 282 3.36 3.92 18.54
CA CYS A 282 4.44 3.98 17.55
C CYS A 282 5.25 2.68 17.49
N THR A 283 5.48 2.04 18.64
CA THR A 283 6.26 0.81 18.84
C THR A 283 5.68 -0.42 18.13
N THR A 284 4.41 -0.40 17.74
CA THR A 284 3.80 -1.43 16.88
C THR A 284 4.42 -1.48 15.50
N CYS A 285 4.75 -0.32 14.93
CA CYS A 285 5.41 -0.19 13.64
C CYS A 285 6.94 -0.09 13.80
N HIS A 286 7.40 0.70 14.77
CA HIS A 286 8.81 1.07 14.90
C HIS A 286 9.61 0.18 15.85
N ARG A 287 8.98 -0.69 16.65
CA ARG A 287 9.63 -1.40 17.78
C ARG A 287 10.22 -0.41 18.81
N GLY A 288 11.19 -0.83 19.61
CA GLY A 288 11.71 -0.09 20.76
C GLY A 288 11.01 -0.45 22.07
N GLN A 289 11.45 0.18 23.15
CA GLN A 289 10.97 -0.03 24.51
C GLN A 289 9.96 1.05 24.87
N GLY A 290 8.68 0.82 24.53
CA GLY A 290 7.63 1.84 24.68
C GLY A 290 7.35 2.31 26.12
N ASN A 291 7.85 1.60 27.15
CA ASN A 291 7.73 2.03 28.54
C ASN A 291 8.76 3.09 28.96
N ALA A 292 9.89 3.18 28.25
CA ALA A 292 10.99 4.06 28.64
C ALA A 292 10.71 5.52 28.25
N LEU A 293 11.32 6.45 28.98
CA LEU A 293 11.13 7.91 28.86
C LEU A 293 12.43 8.65 28.52
N THR A 294 13.51 7.91 28.26
CA THR A 294 14.80 8.42 27.82
C THR A 294 15.11 7.83 26.45
N ALA A 295 15.71 8.62 25.55
CA ALA A 295 15.88 8.22 24.16
C ALA A 295 16.65 6.89 24.01
N GLY A 296 17.79 6.72 24.71
CA GLY A 296 18.60 5.51 24.63
C GLY A 296 17.85 4.24 25.01
N PHE A 297 17.14 4.23 26.13
CA PHE A 297 16.30 3.09 26.55
C PHE A 297 15.07 2.94 25.66
N ALA A 298 14.35 4.03 25.35
CA ALA A 298 13.15 3.98 24.51
C ALA A 298 13.43 3.43 23.11
N HIS A 299 14.59 3.75 22.54
CA HIS A 299 15.03 3.18 21.28
C HIS A 299 15.63 1.77 21.44
N GLY A 300 15.96 1.34 22.65
CA GLY A 300 16.65 0.09 22.94
C GLY A 300 18.15 0.12 22.60
N ASP A 301 18.73 1.30 22.36
CA ASP A 301 20.15 1.46 22.05
C ASP A 301 21.02 1.32 23.33
N GLU A 302 20.50 1.69 24.51
CA GLU A 302 21.21 1.61 25.81
C GLU A 302 20.86 0.36 26.64
N ASP A 303 19.81 -0.38 26.25
CA ASP A 303 19.41 -1.61 26.94
C ASP A 303 19.89 -2.84 26.17
N HIS A 304 21.06 -3.36 26.55
CA HIS A 304 21.65 -4.56 25.96
C HIS A 304 20.77 -5.82 26.08
N TYR A 305 19.77 -5.82 26.96
CA TYR A 305 18.85 -6.95 27.13
C TYR A 305 17.55 -6.78 26.36
N TRP A 306 17.32 -5.62 25.72
CA TRP A 306 16.12 -5.37 24.95
C TRP A 306 16.17 -6.05 23.59
N GLU A 307 15.29 -7.04 23.37
CA GLU A 307 15.35 -7.91 22.19
C GLU A 307 14.83 -7.28 20.89
N THR A 308 14.12 -6.15 20.99
CA THR A 308 13.44 -5.51 19.85
C THR A 308 13.74 -4.00 19.81
N PRO A 309 15.00 -3.61 19.56
CA PRO A 309 15.36 -2.21 19.40
C PRO A 309 14.59 -1.55 18.25
N LEU A 310 14.57 -0.23 18.26
CA LEU A 310 13.90 0.59 17.26
C LEU A 310 14.40 0.25 15.85
N LEU A 311 13.47 0.01 14.94
CA LEU A 311 13.74 -0.20 13.53
C LEU A 311 14.15 1.11 12.89
N LYS A 312 15.23 1.07 12.09
CA LYS A 312 15.81 2.25 11.44
C LYS A 312 15.53 2.18 9.93
N LYS A 313 15.32 3.35 9.30
CA LYS A 313 15.18 3.51 7.85
C LYS A 313 14.11 2.55 7.26
N THR A 314 14.48 1.76 6.25
CA THR A 314 13.59 0.84 5.54
C THR A 314 13.15 -0.34 6.40
N ASP A 315 13.87 -0.69 7.48
CA ASP A 315 13.51 -1.86 8.30
C ASP A 315 12.19 -1.68 9.04
N VAL A 316 11.70 -0.45 9.23
CA VAL A 316 10.38 -0.17 9.83
C VAL A 316 9.26 -0.92 9.09
N TYR A 317 9.40 -1.10 7.77
CA TYR A 317 8.43 -1.84 6.96
C TYR A 317 8.37 -3.34 7.29
N ALA A 318 9.36 -3.90 8.00
CA ALA A 318 9.32 -5.28 8.46
C ALA A 318 8.15 -5.54 9.41
N SER A 319 7.74 -4.55 10.20
CA SER A 319 6.62 -4.70 11.14
C SER A 319 5.28 -4.89 10.44
N CYS A 320 5.13 -4.46 9.17
CA CYS A 320 3.90 -4.63 8.40
C CYS A 320 3.48 -6.10 8.32
N ASN A 321 4.45 -7.03 8.20
CA ASN A 321 4.18 -8.46 8.07
C ASN A 321 3.53 -9.07 9.34
N SER A 322 3.65 -8.43 10.50
CA SER A 322 3.05 -8.92 11.75
C SER A 322 1.52 -8.95 11.66
N CYS A 323 0.93 -7.96 10.98
CA CYS A 323 -0.52 -7.85 10.77
C CYS A 323 -0.95 -8.20 9.34
N HIS A 324 -0.06 -8.02 8.36
CA HIS A 324 -0.34 -8.20 6.92
C HIS A 324 0.40 -9.40 6.31
N ALA A 325 0.67 -10.46 7.10
CA ALA A 325 1.49 -11.61 6.70
C ALA A 325 1.10 -12.21 5.33
N ASN A 326 -0.20 -12.31 5.09
CA ASN A 326 -0.77 -13.00 3.93
C ASN A 326 -1.01 -12.07 2.73
N GLN A 327 -0.40 -10.89 2.67
CA GLN A 327 -0.54 -9.95 1.55
C GLN A 327 0.78 -9.73 0.83
N ASN A 328 0.81 -9.96 -0.49
CA ASN A 328 2.01 -9.73 -1.31
C ASN A 328 2.30 -8.25 -1.57
N ALA A 329 1.26 -7.41 -1.72
CA ALA A 329 1.43 -5.97 -1.92
C ALA A 329 0.69 -5.14 -0.88
N LEU A 330 1.32 -4.03 -0.49
CA LEU A 330 0.80 -3.02 0.41
C LEU A 330 1.06 -1.63 -0.17
N LYS A 331 -0.01 -0.87 -0.43
CA LYS A 331 0.06 0.46 -1.06
C LYS A 331 0.95 1.44 -0.29
N SER A 332 0.84 1.45 1.05
CA SER A 332 1.61 2.35 1.92
C SER A 332 2.97 1.78 2.36
N ALA A 333 3.38 0.62 1.82
CA ALA A 333 4.66 -0.01 2.11
C ALA A 333 5.34 -0.53 0.83
N PRO A 334 5.73 0.37 -0.10
CA PRO A 334 6.26 -0.01 -1.41
C PRO A 334 7.56 -0.82 -1.32
N TYR A 335 8.44 -0.53 -0.36
CA TYR A 335 9.65 -1.31 -0.13
C TYR A 335 9.32 -2.76 0.28
N PHE A 336 8.31 -2.96 1.12
CA PHE A 336 7.86 -4.30 1.51
C PHE A 336 7.31 -5.09 0.32
N THR A 337 6.47 -4.47 -0.50
CA THR A 337 5.96 -5.03 -1.75
C THR A 337 7.11 -5.41 -2.69
N LYS A 338 8.08 -4.52 -2.89
CA LYS A 338 9.25 -4.77 -3.75
C LYS A 338 10.13 -5.90 -3.19
N ALA A 339 10.30 -5.99 -1.87
CA ALA A 339 11.07 -7.08 -1.27
C ALA A 339 10.42 -8.45 -1.52
N LYS A 340 9.10 -8.57 -1.38
CA LYS A 340 8.35 -9.80 -1.74
C LYS A 340 8.47 -10.12 -3.23
N GLN A 341 8.42 -9.11 -4.09
CA GLN A 341 8.66 -9.29 -5.53
C GLN A 341 10.07 -9.84 -5.81
N VAL A 342 11.12 -9.26 -5.23
CA VAL A 342 12.51 -9.74 -5.40
C VAL A 342 12.64 -11.19 -4.91
N MET A 343 12.07 -11.53 -3.75
CA MET A 343 12.08 -12.89 -3.22
C MET A 343 11.38 -13.90 -4.16
N LEU A 344 10.26 -13.52 -4.78
CA LEU A 344 9.55 -14.32 -5.79
C LEU A 344 10.35 -14.47 -7.09
N GLU A 345 11.00 -13.41 -7.54
CA GLU A 345 11.75 -13.39 -8.80
C GLU A 345 13.10 -14.10 -8.70
N VAL A 346 13.81 -13.95 -7.58
CA VAL A 346 15.05 -14.67 -7.28
C VAL A 346 14.76 -16.14 -6.94
N GLY A 347 13.61 -16.42 -6.31
CA GLY A 347 13.14 -17.77 -6.04
C GLY A 347 13.68 -18.38 -4.74
N CYS A 348 13.87 -17.58 -3.68
CA CYS A 348 14.38 -18.08 -2.39
C CYS A 348 13.53 -19.23 -1.82
N TYR A 349 12.22 -19.23 -2.11
CA TYR A 349 11.25 -20.26 -1.74
C TYR A 349 11.55 -21.64 -2.34
N ALA A 350 12.41 -21.73 -3.36
CA ALA A 350 12.79 -22.99 -3.99
C ALA A 350 13.63 -23.88 -3.05
N CYS A 351 14.54 -23.28 -2.29
CA CYS A 351 15.40 -23.98 -1.34
C CYS A 351 14.91 -23.84 0.10
N HIS A 352 14.30 -22.71 0.44
CA HIS A 352 13.84 -22.39 1.79
C HIS A 352 12.34 -22.65 1.96
N GLN A 353 11.95 -23.17 3.12
CA GLN A 353 10.54 -23.15 3.52
C GLN A 353 10.15 -21.71 3.89
N ILE A 354 9.08 -21.20 3.26
CA ILE A 354 8.51 -19.89 3.50
C ILE A 354 6.99 -20.06 3.41
N ASP A 355 6.29 -19.71 4.49
CA ASP A 355 4.86 -19.95 4.63
C ASP A 355 4.08 -19.14 3.57
N GLY A 356 3.21 -19.82 2.82
CA GLY A 356 2.39 -19.21 1.76
C GLY A 356 3.05 -19.16 0.37
N TYR A 357 4.23 -19.76 0.21
CA TYR A 357 5.01 -19.82 -1.04
C TYR A 357 5.43 -21.24 -1.45
N GLU A 358 4.94 -22.28 -0.76
CA GLU A 358 5.38 -23.67 -0.93
C GLU A 358 4.92 -24.29 -2.25
N ASN A 359 3.74 -23.90 -2.73
CA ASN A 359 3.13 -24.46 -3.93
C ASN A 359 3.44 -23.64 -5.19
N LEU A 360 4.39 -22.72 -5.11
CA LEU A 360 4.79 -21.93 -6.27
C LEU A 360 5.63 -22.76 -7.23
N ARG A 361 5.44 -22.47 -8.51
CA ARG A 361 6.15 -23.14 -9.59
C ARG A 361 7.67 -22.92 -9.49
N PRO A 362 8.49 -23.90 -9.92
CA PRO A 362 9.94 -23.73 -10.01
C PRO A 362 10.34 -22.51 -10.86
N ILE A 363 11.38 -21.79 -10.40
CA ILE A 363 11.85 -20.55 -11.04
C ILE A 363 12.81 -20.82 -12.21
N GLY A 364 13.53 -21.93 -12.16
CA GLY A 364 14.49 -22.35 -13.17
C GLY A 364 13.81 -23.06 -14.36
N PRO A 365 14.46 -23.08 -15.53
CA PRO A 365 13.98 -23.84 -16.67
C PRO A 365 13.96 -25.34 -16.37
N GLU A 366 13.04 -26.05 -17.00
CA GLU A 366 13.01 -27.51 -17.00
C GLU A 366 14.23 -28.10 -17.71
N LEU A 367 14.81 -29.14 -17.11
CA LEU A 367 16.05 -29.76 -17.58
C LEU A 367 15.85 -31.17 -18.18
N LYS A 368 14.63 -31.70 -18.18
CA LYS A 368 14.32 -33.05 -18.72
C LYS A 368 14.77 -33.25 -20.17
N ASN A 369 14.71 -32.18 -20.98
CA ASN A 369 15.05 -32.22 -22.41
C ASN A 369 16.34 -31.46 -22.75
N VAL A 370 17.25 -31.25 -21.79
CA VAL A 370 18.39 -30.33 -21.98
C VAL A 370 19.32 -30.75 -23.13
N SER A 371 19.52 -32.05 -23.35
CA SER A 371 20.35 -32.60 -24.43
C SER A 371 19.88 -32.25 -25.84
N SER A 372 18.57 -31.98 -26.04
CA SER A 372 18.04 -31.58 -27.34
C SER A 372 18.16 -30.08 -27.62
N LYS A 373 18.53 -29.29 -26.60
CA LYS A 373 18.56 -27.82 -26.66
C LYS A 373 19.97 -27.24 -26.74
N VAL A 374 20.91 -27.77 -25.97
CA VAL A 374 22.27 -27.23 -25.84
C VAL A 374 23.32 -28.35 -25.86
N LYS A 375 24.56 -28.00 -26.21
CA LYS A 375 25.71 -28.90 -26.16
C LYS A 375 26.22 -29.10 -24.72
N PRO A 376 26.83 -30.25 -24.38
CA PRO A 376 27.34 -30.51 -23.03
C PRO A 376 28.42 -29.51 -22.60
N GLU A 377 29.26 -29.04 -23.52
CA GLU A 377 30.29 -28.03 -23.24
C GLU A 377 29.69 -26.72 -22.77
N TRP A 378 28.52 -26.33 -23.32
CA TRP A 378 27.82 -25.13 -22.87
C TRP A 378 27.25 -25.31 -21.46
N VAL A 379 26.66 -26.47 -21.14
CA VAL A 379 26.12 -26.75 -19.80
C VAL A 379 27.24 -26.79 -18.76
N TYR A 380 28.38 -27.39 -19.10
CA TYR A 380 29.56 -27.38 -18.25
C TYR A 380 30.00 -25.96 -17.89
N GLN A 381 30.16 -25.08 -18.88
CA GLN A 381 30.54 -23.68 -18.64
C GLN A 381 29.47 -22.93 -17.82
N TRP A 382 28.20 -23.18 -18.12
CA TRP A 382 27.09 -22.57 -17.40
C TRP A 382 27.03 -23.01 -15.94
N VAL A 383 27.26 -24.28 -15.64
CA VAL A 383 27.27 -24.82 -14.26
C VAL A 383 28.53 -24.36 -13.51
N LEU A 384 29.67 -24.27 -14.20
CA LEU A 384 30.94 -23.84 -13.63
C LEU A 384 30.90 -22.38 -13.18
N ASN A 385 30.43 -21.47 -14.06
CA ASN A 385 30.31 -20.06 -13.74
C ASN A 385 29.24 -19.38 -14.62
N PRO A 386 27.96 -19.38 -14.22
CA PRO A 386 26.88 -18.79 -15.00
C PRO A 386 27.12 -17.30 -15.32
N LYS A 387 27.76 -16.57 -14.40
CA LYS A 387 27.96 -15.12 -14.48
C LYS A 387 29.05 -14.71 -15.47
N SER A 388 29.97 -15.62 -15.79
CA SER A 388 30.90 -15.44 -16.92
C SER A 388 30.15 -15.36 -18.26
N TYR A 389 29.02 -16.04 -18.38
CA TYR A 389 28.16 -16.00 -19.56
C TYR A 389 27.14 -14.86 -19.50
N ASN A 390 26.50 -14.62 -18.36
CA ASN A 390 25.65 -13.45 -18.18
C ASN A 390 25.80 -12.90 -16.75
N PRO A 391 26.41 -11.71 -16.55
CA PRO A 391 26.60 -11.15 -15.22
C PRO A 391 25.28 -10.93 -14.46
N ASN A 392 24.18 -10.69 -15.19
CA ASN A 392 22.85 -10.40 -14.65
C ASN A 392 21.94 -11.65 -14.60
N THR A 393 22.50 -12.86 -14.73
CA THR A 393 21.71 -14.09 -14.60
C THR A 393 21.22 -14.30 -13.16
N ARG A 394 19.98 -14.82 -13.05
CA ARG A 394 19.41 -15.29 -11.79
C ARG A 394 19.91 -16.67 -11.37
N MET A 395 20.57 -17.42 -12.26
CA MET A 395 21.23 -18.68 -11.89
C MET A 395 22.41 -18.36 -10.96
N PRO A 396 22.39 -18.81 -9.70
CA PRO A 396 23.45 -18.48 -8.78
C PRO A 396 24.70 -19.31 -9.08
N ASP A 397 25.84 -18.82 -8.61
CA ASP A 397 27.14 -19.48 -8.73
C ASP A 397 27.36 -20.41 -7.53
N TYR A 398 27.39 -21.72 -7.79
CA TYR A 398 27.61 -22.74 -6.76
C TYR A 398 29.08 -22.90 -6.38
N LYS A 399 30.01 -22.22 -7.08
CA LYS A 399 31.47 -22.34 -6.91
C LYS A 399 31.96 -23.78 -7.09
N PHE A 400 31.38 -24.50 -8.04
CA PHE A 400 31.83 -25.85 -8.38
C PHE A 400 33.25 -25.83 -8.93
N LEU A 401 34.02 -26.85 -8.59
CA LEU A 401 35.28 -27.16 -9.25
C LEU A 401 35.02 -27.68 -10.67
N PRO A 402 36.00 -27.60 -11.58
CA PRO A 402 35.87 -28.13 -12.93
C PRO A 402 35.37 -29.59 -12.99
N GLU A 403 35.87 -30.46 -12.11
CA GLU A 403 35.48 -31.87 -12.07
C GLU A 403 34.04 -32.07 -11.60
N GLU A 404 33.57 -31.19 -10.70
CA GLU A 404 32.19 -31.18 -10.18
C GLU A 404 31.21 -30.67 -11.24
N ALA A 405 31.54 -29.58 -11.93
CA ALA A 405 30.73 -29.06 -13.03
C ALA A 405 30.60 -30.06 -14.19
N GLU A 406 31.68 -30.79 -14.50
CA GLU A 406 31.66 -31.88 -15.46
C GLU A 406 30.75 -33.03 -14.99
N ALA A 407 30.83 -33.42 -13.72
CA ALA A 407 29.99 -34.49 -13.15
C ALA A 407 28.51 -34.11 -13.16
N VAL A 408 28.16 -32.89 -12.75
CA VAL A 408 26.78 -32.36 -12.85
C VAL A 408 26.29 -32.38 -14.30
N THR A 409 27.13 -31.97 -15.24
CA THR A 409 26.80 -32.01 -16.68
C THR A 409 26.55 -33.45 -17.15
N ALA A 410 27.40 -34.40 -16.77
CA ALA A 410 27.25 -35.82 -17.09
C ALA A 410 25.90 -36.36 -16.62
N PHE A 411 25.53 -36.09 -15.36
CA PHE A 411 24.26 -36.50 -14.79
C PHE A 411 23.05 -35.89 -15.52
N LEU A 412 23.06 -34.57 -15.76
CA LEU A 412 21.95 -33.90 -16.45
C LEU A 412 21.76 -34.43 -17.87
N PHE A 413 22.87 -34.68 -18.59
CA PHE A 413 22.82 -35.28 -19.92
C PHE A 413 22.27 -36.70 -19.87
N ASP A 414 22.73 -37.52 -18.92
CA ASP A 414 22.26 -38.88 -18.75
C ASP A 414 20.74 -38.96 -18.54
N LYS A 415 20.20 -38.12 -17.64
CA LYS A 415 18.74 -38.05 -17.41
C LYS A 415 17.98 -37.55 -18.63
N SER A 416 18.58 -36.72 -19.47
CA SER A 416 17.92 -36.21 -20.68
C SER A 416 18.07 -37.11 -21.92
N LYS A 417 18.83 -38.22 -21.88
CA LYS A 417 19.06 -39.10 -23.04
C LYS A 417 17.78 -39.77 -23.54
N ASN A 418 16.85 -40.08 -22.65
CA ASN A 418 15.57 -40.72 -22.99
C ASN A 418 14.48 -39.71 -23.39
N SER A 419 14.85 -38.46 -23.67
CA SER A 419 13.91 -37.45 -24.14
C SER A 419 13.34 -37.85 -25.50
N ASN A 420 12.03 -38.09 -25.55
CA ASN A 420 11.28 -38.29 -26.79
C ASN A 420 10.95 -36.97 -27.52
N PHE A 421 11.58 -35.86 -27.13
CA PHE A 421 11.31 -34.56 -27.73
C PHE A 421 11.70 -34.55 -29.21
N LYS A 422 10.72 -34.30 -30.07
CA LYS A 422 10.88 -34.07 -31.50
C LYS A 422 10.39 -32.67 -31.82
N PHE A 423 11.09 -31.91 -32.65
CA PHE A 423 10.63 -30.61 -33.11
C PHE A 423 9.26 -30.73 -33.78
N ALA A 424 8.26 -29.95 -33.36
CA ALA A 424 6.86 -30.10 -33.78
C ALA A 424 6.64 -29.75 -35.25
N ASN A 425 7.33 -28.73 -35.75
CA ASN A 425 6.97 -28.05 -36.99
C ASN A 425 8.04 -28.14 -38.09
N PHE A 426 8.93 -29.12 -38.03
CA PHE A 426 10.14 -29.10 -38.86
C PHE A 426 10.26 -30.31 -39.79
N THR A 427 10.16 -30.06 -41.10
CA THR A 427 10.41 -31.02 -42.20
C THR A 427 11.70 -30.72 -42.98
N GLY A 428 12.54 -29.77 -42.55
CA GLY A 428 13.85 -29.48 -43.18
C GLY A 428 14.37 -28.06 -42.89
N SER A 429 15.71 -27.93 -42.86
CA SER A 429 16.55 -26.76 -42.51
C SER A 429 15.90 -25.38 -42.56
N TYR A 430 16.13 -24.54 -41.54
CA TYR A 430 15.91 -23.09 -41.59
C TYR A 430 16.20 -22.50 -42.98
N LYS A 431 15.18 -21.94 -43.65
CA LYS A 431 15.24 -21.48 -45.05
C LYS A 431 15.66 -20.02 -45.22
N GLY A 432 16.37 -19.45 -44.26
CA GLY A 432 16.75 -18.03 -44.27
C GLY A 432 15.62 -17.08 -43.86
N GLY A 433 15.96 -15.81 -43.73
CA GLY A 433 15.12 -14.69 -43.30
C GLY A 433 15.91 -13.39 -43.34
N SER A 434 15.24 -12.25 -43.24
CA SER A 434 15.88 -10.93 -43.22
C SER A 434 16.21 -10.49 -41.80
N SER A 435 17.50 -10.38 -41.48
CA SER A 435 17.96 -9.88 -40.16
C SER A 435 17.46 -8.47 -39.86
N ALA A 436 17.38 -7.59 -40.86
CA ALA A 436 16.89 -6.22 -40.68
C ALA A 436 15.40 -6.20 -40.30
N LYS A 437 14.57 -6.99 -41.00
CA LYS A 437 13.15 -7.16 -40.63
C LYS A 437 13.00 -7.83 -39.27
N GLY A 438 13.81 -8.84 -38.99
CA GLY A 438 13.83 -9.53 -37.70
C GLY A 438 14.08 -8.60 -36.52
N LYS A 439 15.01 -7.66 -36.66
CA LYS A 439 15.28 -6.63 -35.64
C LYS A 439 14.08 -5.71 -35.41
N LEU A 440 13.44 -5.24 -36.49
CA LEU A 440 12.23 -4.41 -36.38
C LEU A 440 11.10 -5.16 -35.67
N ILE A 441 10.81 -6.38 -36.11
CA ILE A 441 9.76 -7.21 -35.52
C ILE A 441 10.07 -7.47 -34.04
N PHE A 442 11.32 -7.80 -33.68
CA PHE A 442 11.72 -8.04 -32.29
C PHE A 442 11.39 -6.86 -31.36
N ASN A 443 11.63 -5.63 -31.82
CA ASN A 443 11.34 -4.42 -31.07
C ASN A 443 9.83 -4.12 -31.01
N GLU A 444 9.11 -4.35 -32.11
CA GLU A 444 7.71 -3.98 -32.24
C GLU A 444 6.74 -4.98 -31.58
N VAL A 445 7.03 -6.29 -31.58
CA VAL A 445 6.12 -7.30 -31.04
C VAL A 445 6.18 -7.45 -29.52
N GLY A 446 7.19 -6.87 -28.87
CA GLY A 446 7.33 -6.82 -27.41
C GLY A 446 8.40 -7.74 -26.81
N CYS A 447 9.34 -8.30 -27.59
CA CYS A 447 10.39 -9.18 -27.04
C CYS A 447 11.27 -8.46 -26.00
N GLN A 448 11.54 -7.16 -26.22
CA GLN A 448 12.34 -6.30 -25.32
C GLN A 448 11.68 -6.05 -23.95
N ALA A 449 10.39 -6.33 -23.78
CA ALA A 449 9.73 -6.22 -22.48
C ALA A 449 10.32 -7.20 -21.43
N CYS A 450 10.93 -8.28 -21.90
CA CYS A 450 11.51 -9.31 -21.02
C CYS A 450 12.98 -9.58 -21.33
N HIS A 451 13.38 -9.55 -22.60
CA HIS A 451 14.72 -9.92 -23.04
C HIS A 451 15.62 -8.69 -23.21
N VAL A 452 16.82 -8.77 -22.64
CA VAL A 452 17.94 -7.88 -22.95
C VAL A 452 18.69 -8.41 -24.17
N ILE A 453 19.05 -7.51 -25.09
CA ILE A 453 19.82 -7.82 -26.31
C ILE A 453 20.66 -6.62 -26.74
N GLY A 454 21.87 -6.86 -27.24
CA GLY A 454 22.77 -5.84 -27.76
C GLY A 454 23.14 -4.74 -26.77
N GLY A 455 23.11 -5.04 -25.46
CA GLY A 455 23.36 -4.05 -24.40
C GLY A 455 22.19 -3.10 -24.10
N GLU A 456 20.98 -3.33 -24.62
CA GLU A 456 19.79 -2.53 -24.29
C GLU A 456 19.26 -2.90 -22.90
N THR A 457 19.49 -2.02 -21.91
CA THR A 457 19.28 -2.28 -20.48
C THR A 457 18.15 -1.47 -19.86
N LYS A 458 17.47 -0.61 -20.63
CA LYS A 458 16.45 0.33 -20.12
C LYS A 458 15.36 -0.32 -19.25
N VAL A 459 14.88 -1.51 -19.63
CA VAL A 459 13.87 -2.24 -18.82
C VAL A 459 14.44 -2.66 -17.48
N ARG A 460 15.66 -3.18 -17.43
CA ARG A 460 16.33 -3.58 -16.17
C ARG A 460 16.63 -2.36 -15.30
N GLU A 461 17.09 -1.27 -15.90
CA GLU A 461 17.36 0.00 -15.21
C GLU A 461 16.08 0.59 -14.61
N LYS A 462 14.98 0.66 -15.38
CA LYS A 462 13.69 1.13 -14.87
C LYS A 462 13.12 0.22 -13.77
N ARG A 463 13.45 -1.08 -13.79
CA ARG A 463 13.10 -2.03 -12.72
C ARG A 463 13.96 -1.87 -11.46
N ASN A 464 15.11 -1.20 -11.58
CA ASN A 464 16.16 -1.07 -10.58
C ASN A 464 16.55 -2.44 -9.98
N THR A 465 16.88 -3.41 -10.84
CA THR A 465 17.32 -4.75 -10.44
C THR A 465 18.70 -5.09 -11.01
N SER A 466 19.47 -5.91 -10.30
CA SER A 466 20.78 -6.43 -10.73
C SER A 466 20.68 -7.59 -11.72
N TYR A 467 19.48 -8.14 -11.91
CA TYR A 467 19.24 -9.33 -12.72
C TYR A 467 18.23 -9.12 -13.85
N ASP A 468 18.33 -9.97 -14.87
CA ASP A 468 17.38 -10.05 -15.97
C ASP A 468 16.23 -11.04 -15.65
N ILE A 469 15.01 -10.68 -16.04
CA ILE A 469 13.84 -11.56 -15.86
C ILE A 469 13.80 -12.67 -16.90
N ALA A 470 14.18 -12.41 -18.16
CA ALA A 470 14.33 -13.45 -19.18
C ALA A 470 15.81 -13.61 -19.59
N PRO A 471 16.17 -14.71 -20.26
CA PRO A 471 17.53 -14.92 -20.74
C PRO A 471 17.99 -13.78 -21.65
N GLU A 472 19.18 -13.26 -21.38
CA GLU A 472 19.91 -12.34 -22.26
C GLU A 472 20.22 -13.03 -23.60
N LEU A 473 20.04 -12.32 -24.72
CA LEU A 473 20.06 -12.88 -26.08
C LEU A 473 21.26 -12.47 -26.96
N SER A 474 22.19 -11.63 -26.50
CA SER A 474 23.33 -11.13 -27.28
C SER A 474 24.32 -12.21 -27.71
N HIS A 475 24.23 -13.40 -27.11
CA HIS A 475 25.11 -14.55 -27.39
C HIS A 475 24.34 -15.81 -27.79
N VAL A 476 23.06 -15.67 -28.15
CA VAL A 476 22.15 -16.82 -28.29
C VAL A 476 22.57 -17.79 -29.39
N SER A 477 23.21 -17.33 -30.47
CA SER A 477 23.61 -18.19 -31.59
C SER A 477 24.76 -19.15 -31.24
N GLY A 478 25.60 -18.80 -30.25
CA GLY A 478 26.63 -19.70 -29.72
C GLY A 478 26.04 -20.85 -28.89
N LYS A 479 24.79 -20.70 -28.45
CA LYS A 479 24.11 -21.62 -27.52
C LYS A 479 23.04 -22.47 -28.20
N LEU A 480 22.22 -21.89 -29.09
CA LEU A 480 21.02 -22.49 -29.65
C LEU A 480 21.11 -22.61 -31.17
N SER A 481 20.63 -23.73 -31.72
CA SER A 481 20.50 -23.89 -33.17
C SER A 481 19.38 -23.00 -33.73
N PRO A 482 19.47 -22.57 -35.01
CA PRO A 482 18.38 -21.83 -35.68
C PRO A 482 17.04 -22.57 -35.59
N ASP A 483 17.06 -23.90 -35.75
CA ASP A 483 15.87 -24.74 -35.74
C ASP A 483 15.21 -24.77 -34.35
N PHE A 484 16.01 -24.83 -33.28
CA PHE A 484 15.50 -24.74 -31.92
C PHE A 484 14.86 -23.37 -31.66
N ILE A 485 15.53 -22.28 -32.06
CA ILE A 485 15.00 -20.91 -31.85
C ILE A 485 13.65 -20.77 -32.57
N TYR A 486 13.56 -21.24 -33.82
CA TYR A 486 12.32 -21.20 -34.59
C TYR A 486 11.17 -21.94 -33.90
N ASP A 487 11.38 -23.19 -33.51
CA ASP A 487 10.34 -24.01 -32.85
C ASP A 487 9.96 -23.40 -31.48
N TRP A 488 10.95 -22.90 -30.73
CA TRP A 488 10.75 -22.26 -29.43
C TRP A 488 9.90 -20.99 -29.53
N ILE A 489 10.19 -20.06 -30.44
CA ILE A 489 9.41 -18.81 -30.53
C ILE A 489 8.03 -19.02 -31.16
N LYS A 490 7.84 -20.08 -31.95
CA LYS A 490 6.55 -20.46 -32.54
C LYS A 490 5.63 -21.12 -31.52
N ASN A 491 6.15 -22.04 -30.72
CA ASN A 491 5.39 -22.73 -29.67
C ASN A 491 6.28 -23.14 -28.48
N PRO A 492 6.55 -22.22 -27.53
CA PRO A 492 7.42 -22.51 -26.39
C PRO A 492 6.95 -23.71 -25.55
N ARG A 493 5.63 -23.94 -25.49
CA ARG A 493 5.02 -25.02 -24.68
C ARG A 493 5.25 -26.41 -25.25
N HIS A 494 5.58 -26.50 -26.54
CA HIS A 494 5.97 -27.78 -27.15
C HIS A 494 7.23 -28.35 -26.48
N TYR A 495 8.20 -27.49 -26.16
CA TYR A 495 9.42 -27.90 -25.45
C TYR A 495 9.24 -27.98 -23.93
N ASN A 496 8.56 -27.00 -23.33
CA ASN A 496 8.29 -26.96 -21.90
C ASN A 496 6.83 -26.56 -21.66
N PRO A 497 5.94 -27.51 -21.34
CA PRO A 497 4.50 -27.26 -21.17
C PRO A 497 4.17 -26.18 -20.15
N THR A 498 5.06 -25.94 -19.20
CA THR A 498 4.81 -24.96 -18.16
C THR A 498 5.43 -23.60 -18.49
N THR A 499 6.36 -23.46 -19.43
CA THR A 499 7.22 -22.26 -19.67
C THR A 499 6.54 -20.89 -19.49
N ARG A 500 7.28 -19.92 -18.94
CA ARG A 500 6.85 -18.51 -18.84
C ARG A 500 7.02 -17.74 -20.15
N MET A 501 7.80 -18.26 -21.11
CA MET A 501 7.91 -17.64 -22.43
C MET A 501 6.55 -17.75 -23.14
N PRO A 502 5.89 -16.63 -23.45
CA PRO A 502 4.58 -16.67 -24.09
C PRO A 502 4.69 -16.95 -25.58
N ASN A 503 3.55 -17.33 -26.17
CA ASN A 503 3.37 -17.33 -27.61
C ASN A 503 2.94 -15.92 -28.08
N LEU A 504 3.75 -15.29 -28.93
CA LEU A 504 3.48 -13.96 -29.52
C LEU A 504 2.73 -14.03 -30.86
N ARG A 505 2.22 -15.21 -31.22
CA ARG A 505 1.43 -15.51 -32.43
C ARG A 505 2.15 -15.07 -33.70
N LEU A 506 3.44 -15.39 -33.78
CA LEU A 506 4.29 -15.06 -34.93
C LEU A 506 3.89 -15.90 -36.15
N THR A 507 3.85 -15.26 -37.33
CA THR A 507 3.80 -15.98 -38.61
C THR A 507 5.12 -16.70 -38.86
N ASP A 508 5.13 -17.66 -39.79
CA ASP A 508 6.37 -18.37 -40.12
C ASP A 508 7.43 -17.46 -40.74
N SER A 509 7.01 -16.42 -41.48
CA SER A 509 7.94 -15.41 -42.01
C SER A 509 8.53 -14.57 -40.89
N GLU A 510 7.71 -14.07 -39.97
CA GLU A 510 8.17 -13.27 -38.82
C GLU A 510 9.15 -14.07 -37.96
N ALA A 511 8.82 -15.34 -37.68
CA ALA A 511 9.69 -16.22 -36.91
C ALA A 511 11.03 -16.45 -37.61
N ARG A 512 11.05 -16.66 -38.95
CA ARG A 512 12.30 -16.82 -39.70
C ARG A 512 13.16 -15.55 -39.73
N ASP A 513 12.52 -14.38 -39.82
CA ASP A 513 13.20 -13.08 -39.79
C ASP A 513 13.83 -12.83 -38.40
N ILE A 514 13.09 -13.10 -37.31
CA ILE A 514 13.62 -13.02 -35.95
C ILE A 514 14.79 -14.01 -35.77
N VAL A 515 14.67 -15.24 -36.27
CA VAL A 515 15.78 -16.22 -36.22
C VAL A 515 17.00 -15.68 -36.98
N ALA A 516 16.84 -15.09 -38.18
CA ALA A 516 17.95 -14.46 -38.90
C ALA A 516 18.65 -13.39 -38.05
N TYR A 517 17.87 -12.53 -37.38
CA TYR A 517 18.41 -11.50 -36.50
C TYR A 517 19.17 -12.10 -35.31
N LEU A 518 18.58 -13.08 -34.61
CA LEU A 518 19.22 -13.74 -33.48
C LEU A 518 20.47 -14.54 -33.87
N GLN A 519 20.57 -15.02 -35.11
CA GLN A 519 21.79 -15.65 -35.62
C GLN A 519 22.94 -14.67 -35.82
N THR A 520 22.67 -13.35 -35.91
CA THR A 520 23.74 -12.32 -35.90
C THR A 520 24.32 -12.08 -34.51
N MET A 521 23.66 -12.53 -33.45
CA MET A 521 24.09 -12.41 -32.05
C MET A 521 25.12 -13.50 -31.71
N SER A 522 26.31 -13.38 -32.33
CA SER A 522 27.41 -14.33 -32.20
C SER A 522 28.06 -14.32 -30.82
N ASP A 523 28.46 -15.50 -30.34
CA ASP A 523 29.28 -15.63 -29.14
C ASP A 523 30.76 -15.79 -29.55
N SER A 524 31.57 -14.78 -29.26
CA SER A 524 33.03 -14.79 -29.46
C SER A 524 33.79 -15.32 -28.24
N ARG A 525 33.10 -15.68 -27.15
CA ARG A 525 33.74 -16.13 -25.91
C ARG A 525 34.24 -17.56 -26.05
N ASN A 526 35.37 -17.78 -25.40
CA ASN A 526 36.28 -18.89 -25.61
C ASN A 526 35.56 -20.25 -25.50
N LYS A 527 35.55 -21.01 -26.60
CA LYS A 527 35.06 -22.39 -26.64
C LYS A 527 36.13 -23.26 -26.02
N ASP A 528 36.07 -23.46 -24.71
CA ASP A 528 36.87 -24.48 -24.05
C ASP A 528 36.65 -25.81 -24.78
N SER A 529 37.64 -26.22 -25.57
CA SER A 529 37.60 -27.40 -26.42
C SER A 529 37.91 -28.66 -25.64
N ARG A 530 37.88 -28.61 -24.29
CA ARG A 530 38.12 -29.78 -23.44
C ARG A 530 37.14 -30.89 -23.78
N LYS A 531 37.67 -32.10 -23.88
CA LYS A 531 36.86 -33.30 -24.06
C LYS A 531 36.22 -33.67 -22.73
N LEU A 532 34.90 -33.61 -22.65
CA LEU A 532 34.15 -33.97 -21.44
C LEU A 532 33.86 -35.48 -21.41
N GLU A 533 34.02 -36.11 -20.24
CA GLU A 533 33.78 -37.54 -20.02
C GLU A 533 32.37 -37.82 -19.48
N ILE A 534 31.35 -37.33 -20.19
CA ILE A 534 29.95 -37.30 -19.72
C ILE A 534 29.24 -38.67 -19.65
N ASN A 535 29.85 -39.74 -20.17
CA ASN A 535 29.26 -41.08 -20.21
C ASN A 535 29.83 -42.02 -19.14
N LYS A 536 30.78 -41.58 -18.32
CA LYS A 536 31.34 -42.40 -17.23
C LYS A 536 30.34 -42.52 -16.10
N LYS A 537 30.05 -43.76 -15.68
CA LYS A 537 29.10 -44.04 -14.59
C LYS A 537 29.51 -43.35 -13.29
N GLU A 538 30.79 -43.34 -12.96
CA GLU A 538 31.32 -42.71 -11.75
C GLU A 538 31.04 -41.19 -11.74
N LYS A 539 31.14 -40.54 -12.90
CA LYS A 539 30.84 -39.10 -13.07
C LYS A 539 29.35 -38.82 -12.95
N ILE A 540 28.50 -39.68 -13.51
CA ILE A 540 27.03 -39.58 -13.41
C ILE A 540 26.59 -39.74 -11.95
N ASP A 541 27.08 -40.77 -11.25
CA ASP A 541 26.73 -41.04 -9.85
C ASP A 541 27.24 -39.91 -8.93
N PHE A 542 28.41 -39.33 -9.20
CA PHE A 542 28.91 -38.17 -8.47
C PHE A 542 28.09 -36.90 -8.76
N GLY A 543 27.74 -36.66 -10.03
CA GLY A 543 26.88 -35.57 -10.45
C GLY A 543 25.50 -35.62 -9.79
N GLU A 544 24.91 -36.81 -9.66
CA GLU A 544 23.64 -36.99 -8.94
C GLU A 544 23.76 -36.52 -7.49
N LYS A 545 24.82 -36.93 -6.78
CA LYS A 545 25.06 -36.50 -5.40
C LYS A 545 25.21 -34.99 -5.28
N LEU A 546 25.92 -34.35 -6.22
CA LEU A 546 26.08 -32.90 -6.24
C LEU A 546 24.76 -32.18 -6.49
N VAL A 547 23.97 -32.62 -7.47
CA VAL A 547 22.65 -32.05 -7.79
C VAL A 547 21.69 -32.16 -6.61
N ARG A 548 21.67 -33.32 -5.92
CA ARG A 548 20.84 -33.53 -4.72
C ARG A 548 21.32 -32.66 -3.55
N SER A 549 22.61 -32.70 -3.24
CA SER A 549 23.17 -32.02 -2.07
C SER A 549 23.13 -30.49 -2.16
N ASN A 550 23.07 -29.93 -3.38
CA ASN A 550 22.95 -28.50 -3.64
C ASN A 550 21.50 -28.05 -3.93
N GLY A 551 20.52 -28.96 -3.94
CA GLY A 551 19.11 -28.61 -4.08
C GLY A 551 18.69 -28.08 -5.46
N CYS A 552 19.41 -28.43 -6.53
CA CYS A 552 19.12 -27.92 -7.88
C CYS A 552 17.68 -28.21 -8.33
N TYR A 553 17.09 -29.31 -7.83
CA TYR A 553 15.71 -29.73 -8.10
C TYR A 553 14.64 -28.77 -7.54
N GLY A 554 14.98 -27.91 -6.56
CA GLY A 554 14.06 -26.91 -6.04
C GLY A 554 13.75 -25.83 -7.07
N CYS A 555 14.77 -25.45 -7.87
CA CYS A 555 14.62 -24.47 -8.94
C CYS A 555 14.30 -25.13 -10.29
N HIS A 556 14.82 -26.33 -10.55
CA HIS A 556 14.73 -26.99 -11.85
C HIS A 556 13.89 -28.27 -11.76
N ALA A 557 12.98 -28.46 -12.73
CA ALA A 557 12.37 -29.77 -12.93
C ALA A 557 13.41 -30.75 -13.53
N ILE A 558 13.82 -31.75 -12.75
CA ILE A 558 14.80 -32.78 -13.09
C ILE A 558 14.15 -34.14 -12.92
N GLU A 559 14.31 -35.02 -13.92
CA GLU A 559 13.73 -36.36 -13.91
C GLU A 559 14.30 -37.22 -12.78
N GLY A 560 13.40 -37.81 -11.98
CA GLY A 560 13.76 -38.65 -10.84
C GLY A 560 14.03 -37.87 -9.54
N MET A 561 13.70 -36.57 -9.52
CA MET A 561 13.86 -35.68 -8.36
C MET A 561 12.61 -34.86 -8.05
N GLU A 562 11.45 -35.22 -8.61
CA GLU A 562 10.19 -34.46 -8.48
C GLU A 562 9.60 -34.49 -7.05
N ARG A 563 10.05 -35.43 -6.21
CA ARG A 563 9.55 -35.63 -4.83
C ARG A 563 10.56 -35.26 -3.76
N GLU A 564 11.68 -34.65 -4.15
CA GLU A 564 12.71 -34.23 -3.20
C GLU A 564 12.22 -33.07 -2.32
N SER A 565 12.58 -33.10 -1.05
CA SER A 565 12.24 -32.05 -0.09
C SER A 565 13.18 -30.85 -0.19
N LYS A 566 12.75 -29.70 0.33
CA LYS A 566 13.58 -28.50 0.41
C LYS A 566 14.86 -28.75 1.21
N ILE A 567 16.00 -28.28 0.71
CA ILE A 567 17.34 -28.57 1.27
C ILE A 567 17.78 -27.59 2.37
N SER A 568 17.12 -26.44 2.50
CA SER A 568 17.57 -25.34 3.34
C SER A 568 16.65 -25.08 4.54
N VAL A 569 17.11 -24.22 5.45
CA VAL A 569 16.40 -23.86 6.66
C VAL A 569 15.06 -23.16 6.37
N ASN A 570 14.12 -23.30 7.31
CA ASN A 570 12.87 -22.55 7.31
C ASN A 570 13.14 -21.07 7.59
N LEU A 571 12.60 -20.18 6.74
CA LEU A 571 12.74 -18.74 6.88
C LEU A 571 11.51 -18.05 7.49
N SER A 572 10.38 -18.73 7.66
CA SER A 572 9.12 -18.16 8.15
C SER A 572 9.20 -17.55 9.57
N ASP A 573 10.21 -17.94 10.36
CA ASP A 573 10.49 -17.36 11.70
C ASP A 573 11.92 -16.81 11.84
N PHE A 574 12.60 -16.59 10.72
CA PHE A 574 14.03 -16.25 10.73
C PHE A 574 14.33 -14.92 11.42
N GLY A 575 13.40 -13.95 11.35
CA GLY A 575 13.55 -12.63 11.95
C GLY A 575 13.58 -12.62 13.49
N ARG A 576 13.32 -13.76 14.15
CA ARG A 576 13.45 -13.92 15.62
C ARG A 576 14.81 -14.44 16.07
N LYS A 577 15.63 -14.95 15.16
CA LYS A 577 16.95 -15.49 15.52
C LYS A 577 17.79 -14.41 16.17
N LYS A 578 18.41 -14.74 17.31
CA LYS A 578 19.38 -13.85 17.96
C LYS A 578 20.76 -14.02 17.34
N VAL A 579 21.64 -13.05 17.56
CA VAL A 579 22.99 -13.03 16.98
C VAL A 579 23.80 -14.25 17.44
N GLU A 580 23.62 -14.71 18.69
CA GLU A 580 24.29 -15.88 19.25
C GLU A 580 23.84 -17.20 18.60
N GLN A 581 22.73 -17.17 17.86
CA GLN A 581 22.21 -18.31 17.09
C GLN A 581 22.69 -18.29 15.63
N MET A 582 23.55 -17.34 15.26
CA MET A 582 24.10 -17.18 13.93
C MET A 582 25.55 -17.64 13.90
N ASP A 583 25.89 -18.44 12.89
CA ASP A 583 27.26 -18.90 12.67
C ASP A 583 27.99 -17.92 11.74
N PHE A 584 28.97 -17.19 12.27
CA PHE A 584 29.77 -16.22 11.53
C PHE A 584 30.90 -16.89 10.72
N GLY A 585 31.25 -18.16 10.98
CA GLY A 585 32.33 -18.85 10.28
C GLY A 585 33.63 -18.02 10.24
N ASP A 586 34.30 -18.02 9.09
CA ASP A 586 35.57 -17.30 8.88
C ASP A 586 35.39 -15.87 8.33
N VAL A 587 34.17 -15.30 8.41
CA VAL A 587 33.92 -13.95 7.89
C VAL A 587 34.74 -12.92 8.68
N LYS A 588 35.28 -11.91 7.98
CA LYS A 588 35.96 -10.80 8.66
C LYS A 588 34.96 -9.94 9.41
N GLU A 589 35.28 -9.66 10.66
CA GLU A 589 34.54 -8.71 11.48
C GLU A 589 34.97 -7.27 11.18
N LEU A 590 34.03 -6.33 11.26
CA LEU A 590 34.32 -4.90 11.20
C LEU A 590 34.84 -4.39 12.54
N ASP A 591 36.03 -3.79 12.54
CA ASP A 591 36.72 -3.28 13.74
C ASP A 591 36.05 -2.03 14.39
N LYS A 592 34.86 -1.60 13.96
CA LYS A 592 34.22 -0.37 14.46
C LYS A 592 32.72 -0.51 14.67
N HIS A 593 32.26 -0.02 15.83
CA HIS A 593 30.86 0.33 16.13
C HIS A 593 30.39 1.55 15.30
N GLY A 594 30.63 1.55 13.99
CA GLY A 594 30.19 2.61 13.07
C GLY A 594 28.74 2.42 12.62
N GLU A 595 28.22 3.37 11.85
CA GLU A 595 26.84 3.31 11.30
C GLU A 595 26.65 2.25 10.20
N HIS A 596 27.74 1.68 9.68
CA HIS A 596 27.71 0.74 8.57
C HIS A 596 27.77 -0.71 9.07
N GLU A 597 26.72 -1.48 8.76
CA GLU A 597 26.60 -2.91 9.12
C GLU A 597 27.59 -3.81 8.36
N PHE A 598 28.18 -3.30 7.27
CA PHE A 598 29.10 -4.00 6.40
C PHE A 598 30.03 -2.98 5.69
N GLU A 599 31.22 -3.44 5.28
CA GLU A 599 32.15 -2.70 4.43
C GLU A 599 32.60 -3.60 3.28
N ILE A 600 32.68 -3.03 2.07
CA ILE A 600 33.24 -3.71 0.91
C ILE A 600 34.50 -2.96 0.51
N LYS A 601 35.66 -3.59 0.71
CA LYS A 601 36.97 -3.02 0.36
C LYS A 601 37.79 -4.03 -0.43
N ASP A 602 38.25 -3.63 -1.61
CA ASP A 602 39.03 -4.47 -2.52
C ASP A 602 38.38 -5.84 -2.81
N GLY A 603 37.04 -5.87 -2.91
CA GLY A 603 36.27 -7.10 -3.13
C GLY A 603 36.14 -8.03 -1.92
N LYS A 604 36.66 -7.63 -0.76
CA LYS A 604 36.46 -8.32 0.52
C LYS A 604 35.34 -7.65 1.29
N VAL A 605 34.43 -8.46 1.83
CA VAL A 605 33.37 -7.97 2.70
C VAL A 605 33.74 -8.26 4.14
N ALA A 606 33.70 -7.23 4.96
CA ALA A 606 33.68 -7.36 6.41
C ALA A 606 32.28 -7.02 6.90
N VAL A 607 31.77 -7.77 7.85
CA VAL A 607 30.43 -7.58 8.41
C VAL A 607 30.53 -7.26 9.89
N GLN A 608 29.61 -6.44 10.38
CA GLN A 608 29.43 -6.23 11.81
C GLN A 608 28.90 -7.52 12.43
N HIS A 609 29.31 -7.83 13.65
CA HIS A 609 28.76 -8.94 14.44
C HIS A 609 27.33 -8.62 14.91
N SER A 610 26.40 -8.60 13.96
CA SER A 610 25.00 -8.26 14.16
C SER A 610 24.11 -9.09 13.24
N TRP A 611 22.82 -9.15 13.57
CA TRP A 611 21.83 -9.85 12.73
C TRP A 611 21.81 -9.31 11.30
N ALA A 612 21.84 -7.98 11.18
CA ALA A 612 21.77 -7.28 9.91
C ALA A 612 23.05 -7.50 9.07
N GLY A 613 24.23 -7.41 9.69
CA GLY A 613 25.51 -7.69 9.06
C GLY A 613 25.62 -9.14 8.57
N TRP A 614 25.17 -10.11 9.38
CA TRP A 614 25.15 -11.52 9.00
C TRP A 614 24.27 -11.77 7.76
N VAL A 615 23.03 -11.25 7.77
CA VAL A 615 22.10 -11.42 6.65
C VAL A 615 22.64 -10.77 5.38
N TYR A 616 23.21 -9.56 5.51
CA TYR A 616 23.83 -8.88 4.39
C TYR A 616 24.95 -9.72 3.78
N GLY A 617 25.92 -10.15 4.60
CA GLY A 617 27.05 -10.95 4.15
C GLY A 617 26.60 -12.26 3.50
N LYS A 618 25.60 -12.94 4.05
CA LYS A 618 25.08 -14.19 3.49
C LYS A 618 24.37 -14.02 2.16
N SER A 619 23.58 -12.97 2.01
CA SER A 619 22.91 -12.66 0.75
C SER A 619 23.87 -12.13 -0.31
N TYR A 620 24.93 -11.43 0.09
CA TYR A 620 25.99 -10.96 -0.81
C TYR A 620 26.84 -12.11 -1.33
N ASN A 621 27.50 -12.84 -0.42
CA ASN A 621 28.35 -13.98 -0.74
C ASN A 621 28.39 -14.96 0.43
N SER A 622 27.56 -16.00 0.34
CA SER A 622 27.44 -17.04 1.36
C SER A 622 28.75 -17.74 1.71
N ARG A 623 29.72 -17.78 0.79
CA ARG A 623 31.02 -18.46 0.92
C ARG A 623 31.94 -17.77 1.92
N LEU A 624 31.68 -16.50 2.26
CA LEU A 624 32.47 -15.76 3.25
C LEU A 624 32.43 -16.39 4.66
N PHE A 625 31.42 -17.21 4.95
CA PHE A 625 31.22 -17.86 6.24
C PHE A 625 31.55 -19.36 6.18
N GLN A 626 32.20 -19.81 5.10
CA GLN A 626 32.70 -21.17 5.03
C GLN A 626 33.87 -21.33 5.98
N THR A 627 33.98 -22.50 6.60
CA THR A 627 35.17 -22.89 7.38
C THR A 627 35.82 -24.10 6.74
N GLU A 628 37.00 -24.49 7.22
CA GLU A 628 37.69 -25.72 6.78
C GLU A 628 36.83 -26.99 6.93
N ARG A 629 35.86 -26.98 7.87
CA ARG A 629 35.00 -28.15 8.20
C ARG A 629 33.56 -28.00 7.73
N ILE A 630 33.06 -26.77 7.64
CA ILE A 630 31.66 -26.48 7.34
C ILE A 630 31.59 -25.82 5.97
N PRO A 631 31.42 -26.62 4.89
CA PRO A 631 31.20 -26.07 3.56
C PRO A 631 29.82 -25.41 3.46
N GLN A 632 29.75 -24.32 2.73
CA GLN A 632 28.51 -23.60 2.51
C GLN A 632 27.79 -24.16 1.28
N LYS A 633 26.51 -24.52 1.43
CA LYS A 633 25.69 -25.05 0.32
C LYS A 633 24.87 -23.98 -0.40
N MET A 634 24.44 -22.94 0.33
CA MET A 634 23.75 -21.80 -0.28
C MET A 634 24.65 -21.19 -1.36
N PRO A 635 24.21 -21.03 -2.61
CA PRO A 635 25.06 -20.53 -3.68
C PRO A 635 25.19 -19.00 -3.64
N VAL A 636 26.04 -18.43 -4.49
CA VAL A 636 26.27 -16.98 -4.59
C VAL A 636 25.37 -16.37 -5.65
N PHE A 637 24.38 -15.58 -5.24
CA PHE A 637 23.43 -14.94 -6.15
C PHE A 637 23.98 -13.65 -6.77
N ASN A 638 24.92 -12.97 -6.09
CA ASN A 638 25.48 -11.67 -6.48
C ASN A 638 24.37 -10.63 -6.74
N LEU A 639 23.51 -10.49 -5.73
CA LEU A 639 22.45 -9.49 -5.71
C LEU A 639 23.05 -8.09 -5.54
N GLY A 640 22.33 -7.07 -6.02
CA GLY A 640 22.67 -5.68 -5.78
C GLY A 640 22.42 -5.27 -4.34
N ASP A 641 23.08 -4.21 -3.90
CA ASP A 641 23.01 -3.70 -2.53
C ASP A 641 21.55 -3.41 -2.07
N GLU A 642 20.77 -2.74 -2.93
CA GLU A 642 19.36 -2.45 -2.64
C GLU A 642 18.49 -3.71 -2.53
N GLU A 643 18.75 -4.73 -3.34
CA GLU A 643 18.03 -6.01 -3.27
C GLU A 643 18.35 -6.75 -1.97
N ILE A 644 19.60 -6.71 -1.52
CA ILE A 644 20.02 -7.31 -0.25
C ILE A 644 19.36 -6.58 0.93
N LYS A 645 19.33 -5.25 0.94
CA LYS A 645 18.63 -4.46 1.98
C LYS A 645 17.13 -4.77 2.02
N LEU A 646 16.49 -4.90 0.86
CA LEU A 646 15.09 -5.30 0.76
C LEU A 646 14.85 -6.70 1.32
N LEU A 647 15.68 -7.68 0.94
CA LEU A 647 15.60 -9.04 1.45
C LEU A 647 15.88 -9.11 2.96
N ARG A 648 16.85 -8.35 3.47
CA ARG A 648 17.12 -8.21 4.90
C ARG A 648 15.88 -7.75 5.65
N MET A 649 15.26 -6.66 5.20
CA MET A 649 14.03 -6.13 5.79
C MET A 649 12.88 -7.15 5.75
N LEU A 650 12.73 -7.88 4.63
CA LEU A 650 11.73 -8.94 4.51
C LEU A 650 12.02 -10.11 5.47
N LEU A 651 13.27 -10.54 5.58
CA LEU A 651 13.66 -11.61 6.51
C LEU A 651 13.44 -11.20 7.97
N LEU A 652 13.66 -9.91 8.31
CA LEU A 652 13.37 -9.36 9.63
C LEU A 652 11.87 -9.35 9.95
N SER A 653 11.03 -9.36 8.91
CA SER A 653 9.57 -9.41 8.99
C SER A 653 9.01 -10.82 9.23
N TYR A 654 9.78 -11.86 8.92
CA TYR A 654 9.37 -13.25 9.09
C TYR A 654 9.52 -13.68 10.53
N ARG A 655 8.45 -13.44 11.29
CA ARG A 655 8.35 -13.76 12.70
C ARG A 655 6.96 -14.33 13.01
N ASN A 656 6.94 -15.32 13.90
CA ASN A 656 5.72 -15.99 14.34
C ASN A 656 5.10 -15.38 15.60
N ASP A 657 5.73 -14.36 16.22
CA ASP A 657 5.20 -13.57 17.34
C ASP A 657 4.15 -12.54 16.87
N LYS A 658 3.17 -13.03 16.11
CA LYS A 658 2.09 -12.20 15.56
C LYS A 658 1.21 -11.66 16.71
N PRO A 659 0.74 -10.41 16.60
CA PRO A 659 -0.16 -9.83 17.60
C PRO A 659 -1.48 -10.60 17.66
N ASN A 660 -2.34 -10.26 18.62
CA ASN A 660 -3.69 -10.82 18.67
C ASN A 660 -4.43 -10.65 17.33
N LYS A 661 -5.22 -11.66 16.94
CA LYS A 661 -5.97 -11.70 15.68
C LYS A 661 -6.83 -10.46 15.46
N LYS A 662 -7.33 -9.82 16.53
CA LYS A 662 -8.12 -8.56 16.43
C LYS A 662 -7.35 -7.39 15.82
N TYR A 663 -6.01 -7.41 15.85
CA TYR A 663 -5.14 -6.40 15.26
C TYR A 663 -4.54 -6.81 13.92
N GLN A 664 -4.75 -8.06 13.49
CA GLN A 664 -4.27 -8.53 12.20
C GLN A 664 -5.28 -8.16 11.13
N GLN A 665 -4.78 -7.92 9.91
CA GLN A 665 -5.64 -7.71 8.77
C GLN A 665 -6.49 -8.96 8.54
N THR A 666 -7.81 -8.78 8.46
CA THR A 666 -8.71 -9.86 8.09
C THR A 666 -8.37 -10.32 6.67
N PHE A 667 -7.96 -11.58 6.56
CA PHE A 667 -7.72 -12.23 5.29
C PHE A 667 -9.06 -12.75 4.76
N ASP A 668 -9.90 -11.85 4.27
CA ASP A 668 -11.18 -12.17 3.64
C ASP A 668 -10.98 -12.70 2.21
N GLN A 669 -12.08 -13.00 1.51
CA GLN A 669 -12.00 -13.54 0.15
C GLN A 669 -11.35 -12.54 -0.83
N ARG A 670 -11.63 -11.25 -0.69
CA ARG A 670 -11.07 -10.21 -1.56
C ARG A 670 -9.56 -10.14 -1.41
N ILE A 671 -9.05 -10.15 -0.18
CA ILE A 671 -7.60 -10.12 0.07
C ILE A 671 -6.92 -11.41 -0.41
N ARG A 672 -7.58 -12.58 -0.29
CA ARG A 672 -7.10 -13.83 -0.90
C ARG A 672 -6.96 -13.74 -2.41
N ASP A 673 -7.98 -13.21 -3.09
CA ASP A 673 -7.98 -13.04 -4.54
C ASP A 673 -6.90 -12.03 -4.99
N LEU A 674 -6.67 -10.97 -4.21
CA LEU A 674 -5.56 -10.03 -4.42
C LEU A 674 -4.19 -10.71 -4.31
N ASP A 675 -3.95 -11.42 -3.21
CA ASP A 675 -2.66 -12.07 -2.92
C ASP A 675 -2.28 -13.10 -4.01
N GLN A 676 -3.24 -13.96 -4.39
CA GLN A 676 -3.06 -14.98 -5.40
C GLN A 676 -2.84 -14.37 -6.79
N GLY A 677 -3.62 -13.34 -7.16
CA GLY A 677 -3.42 -12.62 -8.41
C GLY A 677 -2.06 -11.95 -8.52
N GLN A 678 -1.58 -11.30 -7.45
CA GLN A 678 -0.27 -10.64 -7.42
C GLN A 678 0.90 -11.62 -7.63
N LYS A 679 0.79 -12.85 -7.08
CA LYS A 679 1.74 -13.94 -7.36
C LYS A 679 1.77 -14.30 -8.85
N LEU A 680 0.61 -14.40 -9.50
CA LEU A 680 0.51 -14.71 -10.94
C LEU A 680 1.03 -13.56 -11.80
N ILE A 681 0.62 -12.32 -11.50
CA ILE A 681 1.06 -11.09 -12.17
C ILE A 681 2.60 -10.96 -12.13
N THR A 682 3.20 -11.22 -10.97
CA THR A 682 4.67 -11.24 -10.81
C THR A 682 5.29 -12.43 -11.53
N GLY A 683 4.70 -13.62 -11.38
CA GLY A 683 5.19 -14.86 -11.97
C GLY A 683 5.29 -14.83 -13.50
N TYR A 684 4.29 -14.28 -14.17
CA TYR A 684 4.25 -14.10 -15.63
C TYR A 684 4.81 -12.76 -16.11
N ALA A 685 5.34 -11.94 -15.20
CA ALA A 685 5.91 -10.63 -15.48
C ALA A 685 4.95 -9.68 -16.22
N CYS A 686 3.65 -9.72 -15.90
CA CYS A 686 2.64 -8.87 -16.53
C CYS A 686 2.97 -7.37 -16.34
N ILE A 687 3.56 -7.01 -15.20
CA ILE A 687 4.02 -5.64 -14.87
C ILE A 687 5.19 -5.15 -15.73
N ASN A 688 5.86 -6.01 -16.50
CA ASN A 688 6.83 -5.55 -17.49
C ASN A 688 6.16 -4.79 -18.63
N CYS A 689 4.97 -5.25 -19.04
CA CYS A 689 4.21 -4.62 -20.10
C CYS A 689 3.19 -3.61 -19.55
N HIS A 690 2.45 -4.01 -18.52
CA HIS A 690 1.30 -3.27 -18.01
C HIS A 690 1.61 -2.51 -16.72
N GLU A 691 0.90 -1.41 -16.52
CA GLU A 691 0.77 -0.80 -15.20
C GLU A 691 -0.44 -1.40 -14.47
N ILE A 692 -0.21 -1.86 -13.24
CA ILE A 692 -1.17 -2.55 -12.38
C ILE A 692 -0.91 -2.11 -10.92
N GLU A 693 -1.95 -1.66 -10.22
CA GLU A 693 -1.85 -1.21 -8.81
C GLU A 693 -0.74 -0.16 -8.61
N ASP A 694 -0.63 0.81 -9.52
CA ASP A 694 0.36 1.90 -9.52
C ASP A 694 1.83 1.41 -9.72
N HIS A 695 2.01 0.20 -10.27
CA HIS A 695 3.33 -0.42 -10.50
C HIS A 695 3.46 -1.02 -11.91
N GLY A 696 4.67 -1.01 -12.46
CA GLY A 696 4.99 -1.70 -13.72
C GLY A 696 5.23 -0.78 -14.91
N SER A 697 4.72 -1.16 -16.08
CA SER A 697 4.97 -0.52 -17.38
C SER A 697 6.48 -0.33 -17.64
N TYR A 698 7.31 -1.31 -17.30
CA TYR A 698 8.77 -1.17 -17.47
C TYR A 698 9.20 -1.09 -18.95
N PHE A 699 8.46 -1.75 -19.83
CA PHE A 699 8.68 -1.75 -21.28
C PHE A 699 8.52 -0.36 -21.91
N SER A 700 7.74 0.56 -21.32
CA SER A 700 7.63 1.92 -21.88
C SER A 700 8.96 2.67 -21.89
N ALA A 701 9.97 2.24 -21.12
CA ALA A 701 11.32 2.79 -21.21
C ALA A 701 11.99 2.58 -22.57
N THR A 702 11.58 1.56 -23.33
CA THR A 702 12.14 1.26 -24.66
C THR A 702 11.39 1.93 -25.80
N LEU A 703 10.30 2.64 -25.51
CA LEU A 703 9.45 3.28 -26.50
C LEU A 703 9.80 4.76 -26.60
N GLU A 704 9.80 5.29 -27.83
CA GLU A 704 9.95 6.73 -28.08
C GLU A 704 8.71 7.50 -27.60
N ASP A 705 7.52 6.94 -27.86
CA ASP A 705 6.25 7.43 -27.37
C ASP A 705 5.62 6.41 -26.41
N PRO A 706 5.49 6.71 -25.11
CA PRO A 706 4.82 5.86 -24.14
C PRO A 706 3.37 5.50 -24.49
N SER A 707 2.68 6.33 -25.30
CA SER A 707 1.31 6.06 -25.75
C SER A 707 1.22 4.83 -26.67
N MET A 708 2.34 4.43 -27.27
CA MET A 708 2.51 3.23 -28.08
C MET A 708 2.82 1.98 -27.24
N GLY A 709 2.65 2.07 -25.92
CA GLY A 709 2.83 0.97 -24.98
C GLY A 709 1.55 0.19 -24.68
N PRO A 710 1.68 -0.98 -24.01
CA PRO A 710 0.54 -1.67 -23.43
C PRO A 710 -0.23 -0.79 -22.44
N PRO A 711 -1.54 -0.95 -22.29
CA PRO A 711 -2.35 -0.08 -21.45
C PRO A 711 -2.15 -0.35 -19.95
N MET A 712 -2.48 0.65 -19.13
CA MET A 712 -2.82 0.44 -17.71
C MET A 712 -4.06 -0.47 -17.62
N ILE A 713 -4.01 -1.47 -16.74
CA ILE A 713 -5.11 -2.46 -16.56
C ILE A 713 -5.54 -2.61 -15.09
N THR A 714 -5.17 -1.67 -14.22
CA THR A 714 -5.58 -1.67 -12.79
C THR A 714 -7.10 -1.81 -12.62
N MET A 715 -7.89 -1.11 -13.44
CA MET A 715 -9.36 -1.10 -13.34
C MET A 715 -10.06 -2.09 -14.28
N GLU A 716 -9.36 -3.09 -14.81
CA GLU A 716 -9.93 -3.97 -15.86
C GLU A 716 -11.17 -4.73 -15.35
N GLY A 717 -11.26 -5.06 -14.05
CA GLY A 717 -12.42 -5.73 -13.47
C GLY A 717 -13.69 -4.88 -13.38
N ALA A 718 -13.58 -3.54 -13.31
CA ALA A 718 -14.72 -2.64 -13.46
C ALA A 718 -15.10 -2.45 -14.94
N LYS A 719 -14.12 -2.58 -15.84
CA LYS A 719 -14.24 -2.19 -17.24
C LYS A 719 -14.89 -3.23 -18.13
N VAL A 720 -14.43 -4.48 -18.04
CA VAL A 720 -14.82 -5.52 -19.00
C VAL A 720 -15.68 -6.59 -18.37
N GLN A 721 -16.54 -7.20 -19.19
CA GLN A 721 -17.37 -8.33 -18.81
C GLN A 721 -16.47 -9.53 -18.46
N GLU A 722 -16.77 -10.24 -17.37
CA GLU A 722 -15.96 -11.37 -16.89
C GLU A 722 -15.82 -12.49 -17.94
N PRO A 723 -16.88 -12.89 -18.68
CA PRO A 723 -16.73 -13.88 -19.75
C PRO A 723 -15.78 -13.43 -20.85
N TRP A 724 -15.83 -12.15 -21.24
CA TRP A 724 -14.91 -11.61 -22.24
C TRP A 724 -13.47 -11.58 -21.73
N LEU A 725 -13.24 -11.19 -20.47
CA LEU A 725 -11.89 -11.16 -19.88
C LEU A 725 -11.28 -12.56 -19.85
N ASN A 726 -12.07 -13.57 -19.46
CA ASN A 726 -11.65 -14.97 -19.46
C ASN A 726 -11.26 -15.45 -20.87
N GLU A 727 -12.11 -15.19 -21.88
CA GLU A 727 -11.82 -15.51 -23.29
C GLU A 727 -10.57 -14.77 -23.81
N PHE A 728 -10.44 -13.49 -23.47
CA PHE A 728 -9.35 -12.64 -23.95
C PHE A 728 -8.00 -13.08 -23.39
N ILE A 729 -7.91 -13.40 -22.09
CA ILE A 729 -6.66 -13.90 -21.48
C ILE A 729 -6.25 -15.24 -22.10
N LYS A 730 -7.21 -16.11 -22.46
CA LYS A 730 -6.96 -17.39 -23.14
C LYS A 730 -6.39 -17.19 -24.54
N SER A 731 -7.02 -16.31 -25.32
CA SER A 731 -6.67 -16.06 -26.72
C SER A 731 -6.82 -14.58 -27.06
N PRO A 732 -5.80 -13.75 -26.77
CA PRO A 732 -5.88 -12.31 -26.99
C PRO A 732 -6.06 -11.96 -28.46
N SER A 733 -7.07 -11.16 -28.77
CA SER A 733 -7.30 -10.57 -30.09
C SER A 733 -6.83 -9.10 -30.15
N PRO A 734 -6.53 -8.56 -31.34
CA PRO A 734 -6.19 -7.14 -31.45
C PRO A 734 -7.38 -6.24 -31.06
N ILE A 735 -7.18 -5.38 -30.05
CA ILE A 735 -8.15 -4.34 -29.65
C ILE A 735 -7.79 -2.97 -30.26
N ARG A 736 -6.49 -2.73 -30.46
CA ARG A 736 -5.92 -1.49 -30.99
C ARG A 736 -5.11 -1.82 -32.25
N PRO A 737 -5.70 -1.71 -33.46
CA PRO A 737 -5.01 -2.15 -34.68
C PRO A 737 -3.73 -1.39 -35.02
N TRP A 738 -3.55 -0.16 -34.54
CA TRP A 738 -2.32 0.63 -34.72
C TRP A 738 -1.18 0.20 -33.79
N LEU A 739 -1.49 -0.51 -32.70
CA LEU A 739 -0.49 -0.95 -31.73
C LEU A 739 0.23 -2.20 -32.26
N LYS A 740 1.52 -2.07 -32.55
CA LYS A 740 2.33 -3.18 -33.05
C LYS A 740 2.70 -4.20 -31.97
N VAL A 741 2.77 -3.74 -30.72
CA VAL A 741 3.03 -4.56 -29.54
C VAL A 741 1.87 -5.54 -29.34
N ARG A 742 2.20 -6.83 -29.17
CA ARG A 742 1.20 -7.90 -29.08
C ARG A 742 1.00 -8.33 -27.63
N MET A 743 -0.25 -8.45 -27.20
CA MET A 743 -0.57 -9.09 -25.92
C MET A 743 -0.22 -10.59 -25.99
N PRO A 744 0.73 -11.09 -25.18
CA PRO A 744 1.17 -12.49 -25.22
C PRO A 744 0.08 -13.52 -24.84
N THR A 745 0.17 -14.72 -25.40
CA THR A 745 -0.57 -15.90 -24.90
C THR A 745 0.32 -16.73 -23.98
N PHE A 746 0.01 -16.75 -22.67
CA PHE A 746 0.71 -17.57 -21.69
C PHE A 746 0.12 -18.98 -21.53
N SER A 747 -1.03 -19.24 -22.15
CA SER A 747 -1.77 -20.52 -22.07
C SER A 747 -1.96 -21.01 -20.63
N LEU A 748 -2.38 -20.09 -19.79
CA LEU A 748 -2.71 -20.30 -18.38
C LEU A 748 -3.72 -21.43 -18.21
N SER A 749 -3.65 -22.13 -17.07
CA SER A 749 -4.68 -23.08 -16.65
C SER A 749 -6.01 -22.37 -16.36
N GLU A 750 -7.12 -23.10 -16.41
CA GLU A 750 -8.45 -22.55 -16.06
C GLU A 750 -8.47 -21.93 -14.65
N ASN A 751 -7.75 -22.53 -13.70
CA ASN A 751 -7.64 -21.99 -12.34
C ASN A 751 -6.87 -20.66 -12.32
N GLU A 752 -5.73 -20.56 -13.01
CA GLU A 752 -4.98 -19.30 -13.09
C GLU A 752 -5.78 -18.18 -13.78
N ILE A 753 -6.57 -18.50 -14.81
CA ILE A 753 -7.41 -17.52 -15.49
C ILE A 753 -8.55 -17.06 -14.58
N ASN A 754 -9.14 -17.97 -13.82
CA ASN A 754 -10.16 -17.64 -12.83
C ASN A 754 -9.57 -16.78 -11.70
N ASP A 755 -8.38 -17.12 -11.21
CA ASP A 755 -7.66 -16.34 -10.19
C ASP A 755 -7.34 -14.93 -10.69
N LEU A 756 -6.87 -14.77 -11.93
CA LEU A 756 -6.64 -13.45 -12.55
C LEU A 756 -7.95 -12.66 -12.73
N THR A 757 -9.04 -13.31 -13.14
CA THR A 757 -10.34 -12.65 -13.25
C THR A 757 -10.81 -12.14 -11.89
N LYS A 758 -10.74 -12.98 -10.85
CA LYS A 758 -11.08 -12.58 -9.47
C LYS A 758 -10.19 -11.47 -8.95
N TYR A 759 -8.89 -11.54 -9.26
CA TYR A 759 -7.93 -10.50 -8.93
C TYR A 759 -8.33 -9.13 -9.51
N PHE A 760 -8.61 -9.04 -10.80
CA PHE A 760 -8.99 -7.75 -11.41
C PHE A 760 -10.32 -7.20 -10.86
N LEU A 761 -11.28 -8.08 -10.55
CA LEU A 761 -12.50 -7.71 -9.83
C LEU A 761 -12.18 -7.17 -8.43
N ALA A 762 -11.33 -7.87 -7.67
CA ALA A 762 -10.93 -7.49 -6.32
C ALA A 762 -10.19 -6.15 -6.28
N VAL A 763 -9.26 -5.90 -7.22
CA VAL A 763 -8.58 -4.61 -7.39
C VAL A 763 -9.61 -3.50 -7.61
N SER A 764 -10.59 -3.75 -8.48
CA SER A 764 -11.66 -2.82 -8.83
C SER A 764 -12.79 -2.73 -7.79
N LYS A 765 -12.64 -3.40 -6.63
CA LYS A 765 -13.67 -3.54 -5.58
C LYS A 765 -15.03 -4.03 -6.12
N GLN A 766 -14.99 -4.88 -7.14
CA GLN A 766 -16.15 -5.54 -7.72
C GLN A 766 -16.29 -6.95 -7.16
N GLU A 767 -17.52 -7.43 -7.05
CA GLU A 767 -17.81 -8.82 -6.70
C GLU A 767 -18.02 -9.64 -7.96
N LEU A 768 -17.58 -10.90 -7.94
CA LEU A 768 -17.96 -11.86 -8.97
C LEU A 768 -19.46 -12.14 -8.87
N ARG A 769 -20.22 -11.74 -9.89
CA ARG A 769 -21.66 -11.95 -9.98
C ARG A 769 -22.00 -12.68 -11.27
N VAL A 770 -22.96 -13.60 -11.21
CA VAL A 770 -23.56 -14.18 -12.42
C VAL A 770 -24.40 -13.08 -13.06
N ARG A 771 -23.90 -12.49 -14.13
CA ARG A 771 -24.57 -11.42 -14.88
C ARG A 771 -24.86 -11.91 -16.29
N ASP A 772 -26.10 -11.78 -16.72
CA ASP A 772 -26.45 -11.93 -18.14
C ASP A 772 -26.30 -10.58 -18.84
N TYR A 773 -25.10 -10.34 -19.37
CA TYR A 773 -24.82 -9.12 -20.14
C TYR A 773 -25.62 -9.04 -21.44
N SER A 774 -26.12 -10.17 -21.96
CA SER A 774 -26.95 -10.19 -23.17
C SER A 774 -28.35 -9.61 -22.92
N ALA A 775 -28.83 -9.65 -21.67
CA ALA A 775 -30.10 -9.07 -21.24
C ALA A 775 -30.11 -7.54 -21.23
N PHE A 776 -28.95 -6.86 -21.25
CA PHE A 776 -28.89 -5.41 -21.31
C PHE A 776 -29.53 -4.88 -22.60
N GLN A 777 -30.60 -4.09 -22.49
CA GLN A 777 -31.30 -3.48 -23.62
C GLN A 777 -31.05 -1.96 -23.63
N PRO A 778 -30.35 -1.43 -24.66
CA PRO A 778 -30.19 0.00 -24.85
C PRO A 778 -31.55 0.71 -24.93
N ASN A 779 -31.68 1.90 -24.33
CA ASN A 779 -32.91 2.68 -24.38
C ASN A 779 -33.12 3.27 -25.78
N LYS A 780 -34.07 2.67 -26.51
CA LYS A 780 -34.41 3.08 -27.88
C LYS A 780 -34.91 4.51 -28.00
N SER A 781 -35.51 5.07 -26.94
CA SER A 781 -36.09 6.42 -26.99
C SER A 781 -35.05 7.53 -27.05
N THR A 782 -33.80 7.24 -26.68
CA THR A 782 -32.70 8.24 -26.59
C THR A 782 -31.59 8.02 -27.63
N LEU A 783 -31.80 7.11 -28.59
CA LEU A 783 -30.77 6.72 -29.56
C LEU A 783 -30.48 7.81 -30.59
N ALA A 784 -31.47 8.62 -30.94
CA ALA A 784 -31.27 9.71 -31.89
C ALA A 784 -30.35 10.77 -31.29
N GLU A 785 -30.57 11.09 -30.01
CA GLU A 785 -29.75 11.99 -29.20
C GLU A 785 -28.35 11.39 -28.97
N GLY A 786 -28.28 10.10 -28.64
CA GLY A 786 -27.01 9.37 -28.51
C GLY A 786 -26.16 9.41 -29.79
N LYS A 787 -26.79 9.18 -30.95
CA LYS A 787 -26.15 9.29 -32.26
C LYS A 787 -25.72 10.73 -32.56
N LEU A 788 -26.59 11.71 -32.30
CA LEU A 788 -26.29 13.12 -32.50
C LEU A 788 -25.05 13.53 -31.71
N MET A 789 -24.96 13.17 -30.42
CA MET A 789 -23.79 13.46 -29.60
C MET A 789 -22.54 12.72 -30.08
N PHE A 790 -22.65 11.46 -30.48
CA PHE A 790 -21.55 10.68 -31.03
C PHE A 790 -20.95 11.34 -32.30
N ASP A 791 -21.80 11.87 -33.16
CA ASP A 791 -21.40 12.59 -34.37
C ASP A 791 -20.83 13.99 -34.03
N SER A 792 -21.48 14.73 -33.12
CA SER A 792 -21.07 16.07 -32.67
C SER A 792 -19.71 16.07 -31.97
N TYR A 793 -19.45 15.07 -31.12
CA TYR A 793 -18.14 14.84 -30.48
C TYR A 793 -17.13 14.16 -31.41
N GLN A 794 -17.52 13.88 -32.67
CA GLN A 794 -16.64 13.35 -33.71
C GLN A 794 -15.91 12.07 -33.29
N CYS A 795 -16.60 11.15 -32.59
CA CYS A 795 -15.99 9.96 -32.00
C CYS A 795 -15.23 9.09 -33.04
N LEU A 796 -15.69 9.07 -34.29
CA LEU A 796 -15.06 8.33 -35.40
C LEU A 796 -13.75 8.93 -35.92
N LYS A 797 -13.36 10.14 -35.50
CA LYS A 797 -12.01 10.66 -35.78
C LYS A 797 -10.94 9.83 -35.10
N CYS A 798 -11.23 9.26 -33.93
CA CYS A 798 -10.29 8.46 -33.15
C CYS A 798 -10.63 6.96 -33.16
N HIS A 799 -11.92 6.61 -33.10
CA HIS A 799 -12.39 5.24 -32.99
C HIS A 799 -12.77 4.60 -34.34
N ILE A 800 -12.59 3.29 -34.44
CA ILE A 800 -13.02 2.48 -35.61
C ILE A 800 -14.22 1.61 -35.27
N LEU A 801 -14.92 1.16 -36.32
CA LEU A 801 -16.05 0.23 -36.25
C LEU A 801 -15.73 -1.04 -37.07
N GLY A 802 -14.88 -1.93 -36.57
CA GLY A 802 -14.45 -3.14 -37.26
C GLY A 802 -13.39 -2.89 -38.35
N LYS A 803 -13.48 -3.59 -39.51
CA LYS A 803 -12.48 -3.54 -40.59
C LYS A 803 -12.54 -2.26 -41.46
N GLY A 804 -12.40 -1.09 -40.85
CA GLY A 804 -12.20 0.17 -41.55
C GLY A 804 -10.84 0.77 -41.18
N GLU A 805 -10.08 1.24 -42.17
CA GLU A 805 -8.93 2.10 -41.92
C GLU A 805 -9.44 3.50 -41.58
N SER A 806 -9.22 3.97 -40.35
CA SER A 806 -9.22 5.41 -40.10
C SER A 806 -7.78 5.91 -40.20
N SER A 807 -7.58 7.00 -40.92
CA SER A 807 -6.27 7.60 -41.20
C SER A 807 -5.57 8.21 -39.97
N GLY A 808 -6.12 8.01 -38.76
CA GLY A 808 -5.58 8.49 -37.49
C GLY A 808 -6.02 7.69 -36.26
N SER A 809 -6.33 6.39 -36.40
CA SER A 809 -6.90 5.55 -35.32
C SER A 809 -6.05 5.55 -34.04
N LEU A 810 -6.51 6.26 -33.01
CA LEU A 810 -5.90 6.32 -31.67
C LEU A 810 -6.82 5.71 -30.59
N GLY A 811 -8.09 5.45 -30.92
CA GLY A 811 -9.14 4.98 -30.01
C GLY A 811 -9.56 3.51 -30.27
N PRO A 812 -9.89 2.71 -29.22
CA PRO A 812 -10.25 1.30 -29.38
C PRO A 812 -11.42 1.03 -30.36
N ASP A 813 -11.47 -0.18 -30.94
CA ASP A 813 -12.59 -0.60 -31.80
C ASP A 813 -13.91 -0.65 -31.02
N LEU A 814 -14.84 0.24 -31.36
CA LEU A 814 -16.13 0.36 -30.69
C LEU A 814 -17.12 -0.71 -31.11
N SER A 815 -16.86 -1.47 -32.17
CA SER A 815 -17.68 -2.65 -32.52
C SER A 815 -17.61 -3.74 -31.45
N LEU A 816 -16.56 -3.75 -30.62
CA LEU A 816 -16.40 -4.71 -29.53
C LEU A 816 -17.19 -4.31 -28.27
N THR A 817 -17.75 -3.11 -28.21
CA THR A 817 -18.32 -2.51 -26.98
C THR A 817 -19.32 -3.44 -26.28
N ALA A 818 -20.31 -3.96 -27.02
CA ALA A 818 -21.37 -4.80 -26.45
C ALA A 818 -20.89 -6.15 -25.91
N LYS A 819 -19.84 -6.74 -26.52
CA LYS A 819 -19.24 -8.00 -26.07
C LYS A 819 -18.22 -7.78 -24.94
N ARG A 820 -17.55 -6.62 -24.94
CA ARG A 820 -16.37 -6.37 -24.09
C ARG A 820 -16.69 -5.59 -22.83
N LEU A 821 -17.36 -4.44 -22.94
CA LEU A 821 -17.47 -3.47 -21.84
C LEU A 821 -18.70 -3.73 -20.99
N LYS A 822 -18.61 -3.42 -19.69
CA LYS A 822 -19.78 -3.34 -18.83
C LYS A 822 -20.58 -2.07 -19.18
N PRO A 823 -21.92 -2.10 -19.24
CA PRO A 823 -22.72 -0.91 -19.57
C PRO A 823 -22.44 0.29 -18.65
N GLU A 824 -22.35 0.04 -17.35
CA GLU A 824 -22.04 1.05 -16.34
C GLU A 824 -20.67 1.69 -16.55
N TRP A 825 -19.67 0.91 -16.99
CA TRP A 825 -18.31 1.40 -17.22
C TRP A 825 -18.24 2.48 -18.29
N VAL A 826 -19.05 2.40 -19.35
CA VAL A 826 -19.02 3.40 -20.42
C VAL A 826 -19.45 4.77 -19.90
N VAL A 827 -20.42 4.81 -18.98
CA VAL A 827 -20.85 6.05 -18.33
C VAL A 827 -19.74 6.58 -17.43
N ASP A 828 -19.14 5.73 -16.60
CA ASP A 828 -18.04 6.12 -15.72
C ASP A 828 -16.82 6.64 -16.52
N TRP A 829 -16.52 6.00 -17.65
CA TRP A 829 -15.44 6.41 -18.56
C TRP A 829 -15.72 7.76 -19.23
N LEU A 830 -16.95 8.00 -19.70
CA LEU A 830 -17.31 9.27 -20.34
C LEU A 830 -17.31 10.45 -19.36
N LYS A 831 -17.59 10.19 -18.08
CA LYS A 831 -17.62 11.23 -17.04
C LYS A 831 -16.28 11.94 -16.91
N ASP A 832 -15.21 11.17 -16.69
CA ASP A 832 -13.85 11.70 -16.63
C ASP A 832 -12.80 10.64 -16.99
N PRO A 833 -12.41 10.56 -18.28
CA PRO A 833 -11.39 9.63 -18.73
C PRO A 833 -10.01 9.86 -18.09
N GLN A 834 -9.66 11.11 -17.76
CA GLN A 834 -8.32 11.46 -17.26
C GLN A 834 -8.13 11.02 -15.81
N VAL A 835 -9.19 11.06 -15.01
CA VAL A 835 -9.18 10.51 -13.64
C VAL A 835 -9.00 8.99 -13.64
N ILE A 836 -9.58 8.29 -14.62
CA ILE A 836 -9.50 6.83 -14.73
C ILE A 836 -8.17 6.37 -15.35
N GLN A 837 -7.73 7.03 -16.41
CA GLN A 837 -6.48 6.73 -17.10
C GLN A 837 -5.74 8.04 -17.40
N PRO A 838 -4.88 8.50 -16.48
CA PRO A 838 -4.07 9.70 -16.66
C PRO A 838 -3.26 9.63 -17.96
N GLY A 839 -3.29 10.71 -18.75
CA GLY A 839 -2.59 10.80 -20.03
C GLY A 839 -3.28 10.05 -21.18
N THR A 840 -4.54 9.65 -21.01
CA THR A 840 -5.35 9.10 -22.12
C THR A 840 -5.59 10.15 -23.21
N MET A 841 -5.68 9.71 -24.47
CA MET A 841 -6.03 10.58 -25.61
C MET A 841 -7.54 10.86 -25.70
N MET A 842 -8.36 10.23 -24.84
CA MET A 842 -9.80 10.46 -24.80
C MET A 842 -10.11 11.83 -24.17
N PRO A 843 -10.83 12.72 -24.88
CA PRO A 843 -11.25 14.01 -24.31
C PRO A 843 -12.27 13.84 -23.19
N GLY A 844 -12.22 14.75 -22.19
CA GLY A 844 -13.28 14.88 -21.18
C GLY A 844 -14.42 15.73 -21.72
N TYR A 845 -15.55 15.09 -22.06
CA TYR A 845 -16.74 15.79 -22.58
C TYR A 845 -17.68 16.28 -21.48
N PHE A 846 -17.50 15.81 -20.24
CA PHE A 846 -18.37 16.10 -19.10
C PHE A 846 -17.62 16.63 -17.86
N PRO A 847 -16.69 17.60 -17.98
CA PRO A 847 -15.98 18.14 -16.83
C PRO A 847 -16.99 18.74 -15.84
N ASP A 848 -16.81 18.43 -14.54
CA ASP A 848 -17.72 18.86 -13.45
C ASP A 848 -19.20 18.53 -13.66
N GLY A 849 -19.51 17.54 -14.52
CA GLY A 849 -20.88 17.17 -14.88
C GLY A 849 -21.59 18.16 -15.81
N GLN A 850 -20.85 19.04 -16.47
CA GLN A 850 -21.39 20.00 -17.46
C GLN A 850 -21.16 19.50 -18.88
N THR A 851 -22.02 19.90 -19.82
CA THR A 851 -21.97 19.45 -21.22
C THR A 851 -21.87 20.63 -22.18
N ALA A 852 -21.15 20.44 -23.29
CA ALA A 852 -21.09 21.41 -24.38
C ALA A 852 -22.37 21.40 -25.27
N LEU A 853 -23.31 20.51 -24.99
CA LEU A 853 -24.57 20.35 -25.73
C LEU A 853 -25.78 20.50 -24.78
N PRO A 854 -26.06 21.71 -24.24
CA PRO A 854 -27.13 21.91 -23.26
C PRO A 854 -28.54 21.65 -23.82
N ASP A 855 -28.72 21.76 -25.14
CA ASP A 855 -30.03 21.58 -25.79
C ASP A 855 -30.42 20.10 -25.98
N VAL A 856 -29.48 19.17 -25.78
CA VAL A 856 -29.74 17.72 -25.90
C VAL A 856 -30.11 17.18 -24.52
N LEU A 857 -31.27 16.52 -24.38
CA LEU A 857 -31.69 15.90 -23.10
C LEU A 857 -31.65 16.88 -21.90
N GLU A 858 -32.03 18.14 -22.12
CA GLU A 858 -32.09 19.19 -21.08
C GLU A 858 -30.74 19.48 -20.40
N GLY A 859 -29.62 19.15 -21.05
CA GLY A 859 -28.29 19.34 -20.49
C GLY A 859 -27.93 18.38 -19.34
N ASP A 860 -28.75 17.34 -19.11
CA ASP A 860 -28.50 16.33 -18.10
C ASP A 860 -27.35 15.41 -18.54
N ALA A 861 -26.15 15.69 -18.00
CA ALA A 861 -24.94 14.94 -18.34
C ALA A 861 -25.08 13.43 -18.14
N LYS A 862 -25.83 12.97 -17.12
CA LYS A 862 -26.02 11.54 -16.89
C LYS A 862 -26.85 10.91 -18.00
N LYS A 863 -28.00 11.51 -18.34
CA LYS A 863 -28.84 11.02 -19.45
C LYS A 863 -28.09 11.05 -20.77
N GLN A 864 -27.26 12.08 -20.99
CA GLN A 864 -26.43 12.19 -22.18
C GLN A 864 -25.39 11.06 -22.29
N MET A 865 -24.65 10.79 -21.21
CA MET A 865 -23.69 9.67 -21.17
C MET A 865 -24.38 8.32 -21.38
N GLU A 866 -25.56 8.10 -20.79
CA GLU A 866 -26.36 6.89 -20.97
C GLU A 866 -26.84 6.73 -22.43
N ALA A 867 -27.25 7.81 -23.08
CA ALA A 867 -27.64 7.80 -24.50
C ALA A 867 -26.45 7.50 -25.43
N ILE A 868 -25.26 8.07 -25.15
CA ILE A 868 -24.03 7.72 -25.90
C ILE A 868 -23.68 6.25 -25.70
N ARG A 869 -23.70 5.75 -24.45
CA ARG A 869 -23.51 4.32 -24.13
C ARG A 869 -24.45 3.47 -24.97
N ASP A 870 -25.74 3.79 -24.96
CA ASP A 870 -26.76 3.00 -25.65
C ASP A 870 -26.52 2.97 -27.16
N HIS A 871 -26.12 4.10 -27.74
CA HIS A 871 -25.72 4.17 -29.14
C HIS A 871 -24.53 3.26 -29.47
N VAL A 872 -23.43 3.32 -28.70
CA VAL A 872 -22.23 2.49 -28.96
C VAL A 872 -22.48 1.01 -28.69
N PHE A 873 -23.38 0.66 -27.76
CA PHE A 873 -23.80 -0.73 -27.54
C PHE A 873 -24.61 -1.29 -28.72
N ILE A 874 -25.46 -0.49 -29.37
CA ILE A 874 -26.17 -0.93 -30.58
C ILE A 874 -25.22 -1.15 -31.74
N ILE A 875 -24.25 -0.24 -31.93
CA ILE A 875 -23.21 -0.41 -32.95
C ILE A 875 -22.49 -1.76 -32.76
N GLY A 876 -22.19 -2.12 -31.51
CA GLY A 876 -21.53 -3.39 -31.18
C GLY A 876 -22.42 -4.64 -31.31
N LYS A 877 -23.75 -4.53 -31.28
CA LYS A 877 -24.68 -5.67 -31.45
C LYS A 877 -24.98 -5.99 -32.93
N ASN A 878 -24.90 -5.00 -33.82
CA ASN A 878 -25.39 -5.10 -35.21
C ASN A 878 -24.37 -5.64 -36.23
N LYS A 879 -23.14 -6.00 -35.81
CA LYS A 879 -22.15 -6.67 -36.66
C LYS A 879 -21.95 -8.12 -36.20
N LYS A 880 -22.55 -9.06 -36.94
CA LYS A 880 -22.15 -10.48 -36.93
C LYS A 880 -20.93 -10.69 -37.80
#